data_AF-A0A4Q4SUH6-F1
#
_entry.id   AF-A0A4Q4SUH6-F1
#
_cell.length_a   1.000
_cell.length_b   1.000
_cell.length_c   1.000
_cell.angle_alpha   90.00
_cell.angle_beta   90.00
_cell.angle_gamma   90.00
#
_symmetry.space_group_name_H-M   'P 1'
#
loop_
_entity.id
_entity.type
_entity.pdbx_description
1 polymer ?
#
loop_
_entity_poly.entity_id
_entity_poly.type
_entity_poly.pdbx_seq_one_letter_code
_entity_poly.pdbx_strand_id
1 'polypeptide(L)'
;MPQEGREYDPEIKDIAQYVNKPIDSELAFDTARWVLLDTLGCGLEGLRFKECTKLLGPIVPGTVVPNGTKVPGTDFQLDPVNGAFNIGAMIRWLDYNDCWLAAEWGHPSDNLGAILAVADWVNRTNKAGGNLAGGKVFTVKDVLEAMIKAHEIQGCLALLNSFNRVGLDHVVLVKVASTAVVSQMLGLSEKQIADAVTQAWVDGQSLRTYRHSPNTMSRKSWAAGDACQRAVNLALKVAKGESGIPTVLSAPIWGFYDVLFKGNKFQFQRPYGSYVMENVLFKVSYPAEFHSQTAVEASQKIHAQLKQLGKSAADIKGITCRTHEACVRIIDKQFKSMDNFADRDHCIQYMCSVMLVFGRLEATDYVDGSEAATSPLVESLRQKIKCVEDPQFTKDYHDPELRTISNALTVELNDGTVLEEVVVEAPLGHRLRREEAKPHILEKYKRHLSHHFSEAQVRELVELGVDGKKLETLSVDEYVDNNWIAFPPEYQGSEMVTMDRQEIIAINKSLRLIKNELETLLEKGVVSDDVFDQVAKLLPAESPLSRTETPSAAAQRSSPSVAAPPTPVSAPQTPPVQSMANMALNQNPPPSHHAQPPPSYQQTCAPSLPPRGGPPAAPPPEKPVLAHARALYKYQAADNRDLSFERDDRIAVYEYMNADWWMGRNERTGAQGIFPKNYVHVDPASAPKQQYMGYTPPAPLGGGYAAPAPAAQAQNPYNAPAPPMAVAEGGSNQGGGESQGDGKMAEHGKKFGKKLGNAAIFGAGATIGSNIVNSIF
;
A
#
# COMPACT_ATOMS: atom_id res chain seq x y z
N MET A 1 -22.31 -1.22 37.67
CA MET A 1 -23.06 -2.50 37.63
C MET A 1 -22.21 -3.50 36.88
N PRO A 2 -22.14 -4.78 37.31
CA PRO A 2 -21.56 -5.82 36.48
C PRO A 2 -22.25 -5.80 35.12
N GLN A 3 -21.48 -5.96 34.04
CA GLN A 3 -21.95 -5.94 32.67
C GLN A 3 -22.81 -7.19 32.44
N GLU A 4 -24.08 -7.19 32.86
CA GLU A 4 -25.02 -8.25 32.49
C GLU A 4 -25.17 -8.26 30.96
N GLY A 5 -24.57 -9.28 30.33
CA GLY A 5 -25.03 -9.97 29.13
C GLY A 5 -25.40 -9.13 27.90
N ARG A 6 -24.60 -8.13 27.50
CA ARG A 6 -24.77 -7.59 26.14
C ARG A 6 -24.31 -8.64 25.14
N GLU A 7 -25.27 -9.21 24.40
CA GLU A 7 -24.97 -10.15 23.34
C GLU A 7 -24.29 -9.47 22.15
N TYR A 8 -23.40 -10.20 21.48
CA TYR A 8 -22.83 -9.75 20.21
C TYR A 8 -23.94 -9.62 19.15
N ASP A 9 -23.78 -8.64 18.27
CA ASP A 9 -24.58 -8.55 17.05
C ASP A 9 -24.56 -9.91 16.31
N PRO A 10 -25.71 -10.42 15.84
CA PRO A 10 -25.82 -11.76 15.28
C PRO A 10 -24.84 -12.01 14.12
N GLU A 11 -24.58 -11.00 13.29
CA GLU A 11 -23.61 -11.06 12.19
C GLU A 11 -22.19 -11.38 12.67
N ILE A 12 -21.82 -10.86 13.85
CA ILE A 12 -20.51 -11.12 14.48
C ILE A 12 -20.46 -12.57 14.98
N LYS A 13 -21.54 -13.04 15.63
CA LYS A 13 -21.65 -14.43 16.10
C LYS A 13 -21.57 -15.41 14.92
N ASP A 14 -22.27 -15.13 13.84
CA ASP A 14 -22.31 -15.99 12.65
C ASP A 14 -20.92 -16.14 12.02
N ILE A 15 -20.16 -15.05 11.92
CA ILE A 15 -18.76 -15.08 11.44
C ILE A 15 -17.88 -15.92 12.38
N ALA A 16 -17.95 -15.65 13.69
CA ALA A 16 -17.11 -16.35 14.68
C ALA A 16 -17.41 -17.85 14.75
N GLN A 17 -18.67 -18.25 14.58
CA GLN A 17 -19.07 -19.65 14.51
C GLN A 17 -18.64 -20.28 13.18
N TYR A 18 -18.78 -19.57 12.06
CA TYR A 18 -18.45 -20.10 10.75
C TYR A 18 -16.97 -20.46 10.60
N VAL A 19 -16.04 -19.60 11.04
CA VAL A 19 -14.60 -19.89 10.88
C VAL A 19 -14.14 -21.15 11.63
N ASN A 20 -14.90 -21.59 12.64
CA ASN A 20 -14.64 -22.82 13.39
C ASN A 20 -15.26 -24.07 12.75
N LYS A 21 -16.09 -23.95 11.71
CA LYS A 21 -16.68 -25.09 10.99
C LYS A 21 -15.69 -25.66 9.97
N PRO A 22 -15.61 -26.99 9.79
CA PRO A 22 -14.81 -27.58 8.72
C PRO A 22 -15.44 -27.29 7.34
N ILE A 23 -14.61 -27.26 6.30
CA ILE A 23 -15.05 -27.17 4.91
C ILE A 23 -15.11 -28.58 4.29
N ASP A 24 -16.25 -28.92 3.69
CA ASP A 24 -16.51 -30.22 3.05
C ASP A 24 -16.92 -30.02 1.58
N SER A 25 -16.01 -29.46 0.77
CA SER A 25 -16.22 -29.24 -0.67
C SER A 25 -14.91 -29.45 -1.43
N GLU A 26 -14.80 -30.57 -2.15
CA GLU A 26 -13.65 -30.87 -3.01
C GLU A 26 -13.46 -29.79 -4.09
N LEU A 27 -14.57 -29.28 -4.64
CA LEU A 27 -14.54 -28.21 -5.63
C LEU A 27 -13.95 -26.92 -5.05
N ALA A 28 -14.28 -26.58 -3.81
CA ALA A 28 -13.74 -25.41 -3.14
C ALA A 28 -12.23 -25.56 -2.91
N PHE A 29 -11.75 -26.73 -2.47
CA PHE A 29 -10.31 -26.99 -2.31
C PHE A 29 -9.56 -26.99 -3.66
N ASP A 30 -10.11 -27.61 -4.71
CA ASP A 30 -9.49 -27.55 -6.05
C ASP A 30 -9.40 -26.10 -6.52
N THR A 31 -10.49 -25.34 -6.41
CA THR A 31 -10.51 -23.94 -6.83
C THR A 31 -9.57 -23.08 -5.99
N ALA A 32 -9.52 -23.27 -4.67
CA ALA A 32 -8.61 -22.57 -3.77
C ALA A 32 -7.14 -22.82 -4.13
N ARG A 33 -6.79 -24.05 -4.54
CA ARG A 33 -5.44 -24.36 -5.04
C ARG A 33 -5.10 -23.55 -6.29
N TRP A 34 -6.02 -23.44 -7.24
CA TRP A 34 -5.81 -22.59 -8.41
C TRP A 34 -5.71 -21.10 -8.04
N VAL A 35 -6.54 -20.62 -7.10
CA VAL A 35 -6.43 -19.24 -6.59
C VAL A 35 -5.07 -19.02 -5.94
N LEU A 36 -4.55 -19.97 -5.15
CA LEU A 36 -3.24 -19.86 -4.51
C LEU A 36 -2.13 -19.65 -5.55
N LEU A 37 -2.08 -20.48 -6.59
CA LEU A 37 -1.08 -20.36 -7.66
C LEU A 37 -1.21 -19.03 -8.42
N ASP A 38 -2.42 -18.68 -8.82
CA ASP A 38 -2.69 -17.43 -9.55
C ASP A 38 -2.26 -16.21 -8.73
N THR A 39 -2.60 -16.19 -7.44
CA THR A 39 -2.35 -15.09 -6.51
C THR A 39 -0.86 -14.92 -6.24
N LEU A 40 -0.13 -16.01 -5.97
CA LEU A 40 1.32 -15.96 -5.76
C LEU A 40 2.07 -15.56 -7.03
N GLY A 41 1.64 -16.08 -8.19
CA GLY A 41 2.15 -15.63 -9.48
C GLY A 41 1.95 -14.12 -9.68
N CYS A 42 0.77 -13.59 -9.37
CA CYS A 42 0.52 -12.13 -9.45
C CYS A 42 1.42 -11.33 -8.51
N GLY A 43 1.69 -11.85 -7.30
CA GLY A 43 2.62 -11.24 -6.35
C GLY A 43 4.03 -11.07 -6.93
N LEU A 44 4.55 -12.13 -7.53
CA LEU A 44 5.87 -12.10 -8.18
C LEU A 44 5.92 -11.15 -9.36
N GLU A 45 4.92 -11.19 -10.24
CA GLU A 45 4.84 -10.23 -11.35
C GLU A 45 4.81 -8.77 -10.82
N GLY A 46 4.15 -8.53 -9.69
CA GLY A 46 4.17 -7.25 -8.98
C GLY A 46 5.57 -6.77 -8.58
N LEU A 47 6.50 -7.69 -8.26
CA LEU A 47 7.88 -7.35 -7.89
C LEU A 47 8.70 -6.75 -9.04
N ARG A 48 8.26 -6.90 -10.29
CA ARG A 48 8.90 -6.26 -11.44
C ARG A 48 8.66 -4.75 -11.50
N PHE A 49 7.73 -4.23 -10.70
CA PHE A 49 7.33 -2.83 -10.71
C PHE A 49 7.94 -2.10 -9.51
N LYS A 50 8.85 -1.15 -9.78
CA LYS A 50 9.49 -0.31 -8.75
C LYS A 50 8.47 0.39 -7.84
N GLU A 51 7.33 0.77 -8.39
CA GLU A 51 6.25 1.40 -7.64
C GLU A 51 5.65 0.48 -6.56
N CYS A 52 5.67 -0.83 -6.78
CA CYS A 52 5.33 -1.86 -5.79
C CYS A 52 6.47 -2.03 -4.80
N THR A 53 7.67 -2.38 -5.30
CA THR A 53 8.80 -2.80 -4.45
C THR A 53 9.31 -1.71 -3.53
N LYS A 54 9.14 -0.43 -3.88
CA LYS A 54 9.50 0.69 -2.99
C LYS A 54 8.68 0.76 -1.69
N LEU A 55 7.53 0.08 -1.62
CA LEU A 55 6.70 0.01 -0.42
C LEU A 55 6.97 -1.24 0.41
N LEU A 56 7.72 -2.20 -0.11
CA LEU A 56 8.01 -3.48 0.55
C LEU A 56 9.24 -3.37 1.46
N GLY A 57 9.44 -4.39 2.30
CA GLY A 57 10.56 -4.53 3.22
C GLY A 57 10.24 -4.09 4.65
N PRO A 58 11.27 -4.11 5.53
CA PRO A 58 11.14 -3.66 6.90
C PRO A 58 10.95 -2.14 6.97
N ILE A 59 10.13 -1.67 7.92
CA ILE A 59 9.92 -0.23 8.15
C ILE A 59 11.24 0.49 8.44
N VAL A 60 12.11 -0.14 9.23
CA VAL A 60 13.48 0.33 9.49
C VAL A 60 14.45 -0.64 8.82
N PRO A 61 15.22 -0.23 7.80
CA PRO A 61 16.24 -1.08 7.17
C PRO A 61 17.19 -1.70 8.19
N GLY A 62 17.51 -2.98 8.03
CA GLY A 62 18.35 -3.74 8.96
C GLY A 62 17.61 -4.34 10.17
N THR A 63 16.29 -4.18 10.26
CA THR A 63 15.48 -4.87 11.28
C THR A 63 15.64 -6.39 11.14
N VAL A 64 15.95 -7.06 12.25
CA VAL A 64 16.01 -8.52 12.35
C VAL A 64 14.81 -9.00 13.14
N VAL A 65 14.02 -9.90 12.55
CA VAL A 65 12.85 -10.51 13.21
C VAL A 65 13.07 -12.01 13.35
N PRO A 66 13.42 -12.49 14.56
CA PRO A 66 13.59 -13.92 14.80
C PRO A 66 12.32 -14.70 14.44
N ASN A 67 12.47 -15.76 13.65
CA ASN A 67 11.37 -16.61 13.19
C ASN A 67 10.26 -15.85 12.44
N GLY A 68 10.56 -14.65 11.92
CA GLY A 68 9.61 -13.82 11.20
C GLY A 68 9.07 -14.48 9.93
N THR A 69 7.92 -13.98 9.48
CA THR A 69 7.33 -14.30 8.18
C THR A 69 8.31 -13.95 7.06
N LYS A 70 8.54 -14.88 6.13
CA LYS A 70 9.24 -14.58 4.88
C LYS A 70 8.26 -14.13 3.79
N VAL A 71 8.71 -13.19 2.97
CA VAL A 71 7.92 -12.62 1.87
C VAL A 71 8.34 -13.29 0.55
N PRO A 72 7.44 -14.02 -0.15
CA PRO A 72 7.75 -14.71 -1.40
C PRO A 72 8.44 -13.83 -2.44
N GLY A 73 9.49 -14.34 -3.08
CA GLY A 73 10.26 -13.64 -4.11
C GLY A 73 11.24 -12.59 -3.60
N THR A 74 11.45 -12.50 -2.28
CA THR A 74 12.34 -11.50 -1.66
C THR A 74 13.17 -12.11 -0.53
N ASP A 75 14.21 -11.40 -0.10
CA ASP A 75 15.02 -11.76 1.08
C ASP A 75 14.43 -11.24 2.41
N PHE A 76 13.21 -10.70 2.39
CA PHE A 76 12.62 -10.08 3.58
C PHE A 76 12.10 -11.13 4.56
N GLN A 77 12.55 -10.98 5.81
CA GLN A 77 11.98 -11.65 6.97
C GLN A 77 11.44 -10.61 7.96
N LEU A 78 10.13 -10.60 8.15
CA LEU A 78 9.38 -9.53 8.80
C LEU A 78 8.53 -10.08 9.95
N ASP A 79 8.05 -9.21 10.83
CA ASP A 79 6.98 -9.58 11.77
C ASP A 79 5.69 -9.91 10.98
N PRO A 80 4.76 -10.71 11.54
CA PRO A 80 3.58 -11.16 10.80
C PRO A 80 2.64 -10.00 10.41
N VAL A 81 2.70 -8.85 11.08
CA VAL A 81 1.89 -7.67 10.74
C VAL A 81 2.45 -7.04 9.47
N ASN A 82 3.75 -6.72 9.43
CA ASN A 82 4.36 -6.14 8.23
C ASN A 82 4.49 -7.17 7.08
N GLY A 83 4.70 -8.45 7.38
CA GLY A 83 4.65 -9.54 6.40
C GLY A 83 3.30 -9.60 5.69
N ALA A 84 2.19 -9.44 6.43
CA ALA A 84 0.86 -9.41 5.84
C ALA A 84 0.64 -8.22 4.90
N PHE A 85 1.19 -7.04 5.24
CA PHE A 85 1.20 -5.89 4.33
C PHE A 85 1.93 -6.22 3.03
N ASN A 86 3.15 -6.75 3.14
CA ASN A 86 4.03 -6.99 2.01
C ASN A 86 3.43 -7.98 1.01
N ILE A 87 2.95 -9.12 1.53
CA ILE A 87 2.31 -10.16 0.72
C ILE A 87 1.01 -9.62 0.12
N GLY A 88 0.16 -8.98 0.93
CA GLY A 88 -1.12 -8.43 0.44
C GLY A 88 -0.95 -7.32 -0.61
N ALA A 89 0.07 -6.47 -0.46
CA ALA A 89 0.36 -5.40 -1.42
C ALA A 89 0.87 -5.96 -2.76
N MET A 90 1.76 -6.95 -2.75
CA MET A 90 2.29 -7.49 -4.00
C MET A 90 1.23 -8.25 -4.81
N ILE A 91 0.42 -9.10 -4.15
CA ILE A 91 -0.54 -9.97 -4.86
C ILE A 91 -1.66 -9.16 -5.52
N ARG A 92 -2.00 -8.00 -4.94
CA ARG A 92 -3.02 -7.09 -5.46
C ARG A 92 -2.48 -6.04 -6.43
N TRP A 93 -1.16 -5.85 -6.50
CA TRP A 93 -0.56 -4.63 -7.06
C TRP A 93 -1.05 -4.29 -8.46
N LEU A 94 -1.05 -5.30 -9.33
CA LEU A 94 -1.33 -5.20 -10.76
C LEU A 94 -2.80 -5.40 -11.11
N ASP A 95 -3.67 -5.57 -10.11
CA ASP A 95 -5.09 -5.86 -10.35
C ASP A 95 -5.27 -7.10 -11.24
N TYR A 96 -4.42 -8.11 -11.05
CA TYR A 96 -4.40 -9.30 -11.90
C TYR A 96 -4.75 -10.59 -11.14
N ASN A 97 -4.99 -10.48 -9.84
CA ASN A 97 -5.50 -11.55 -9.00
C ASN A 97 -7.00 -11.80 -9.23
N ASP A 98 -7.59 -12.69 -8.43
CA ASP A 98 -8.99 -13.07 -8.51
C ASP A 98 -9.98 -11.90 -8.34
N CYS A 99 -11.27 -12.17 -8.52
CA CYS A 99 -12.31 -11.17 -8.35
C CYS A 99 -13.63 -11.79 -7.89
N TRP A 100 -14.38 -11.02 -7.10
CA TRP A 100 -15.76 -11.29 -6.72
C TRP A 100 -16.62 -10.06 -6.99
N LEU A 101 -17.63 -10.21 -7.84
CA LEU A 101 -18.51 -9.13 -8.27
C LEU A 101 -19.92 -9.37 -7.74
N ALA A 102 -20.39 -8.49 -6.86
CA ALA A 102 -21.76 -8.50 -6.33
C ALA A 102 -22.26 -7.06 -6.06
N ALA A 103 -23.11 -6.83 -5.05
CA ALA A 103 -23.50 -5.47 -4.66
C ALA A 103 -22.29 -4.62 -4.23
N GLU A 104 -21.29 -5.28 -3.64
CA GLU A 104 -19.92 -4.79 -3.51
C GLU A 104 -18.97 -5.60 -4.40
N TRP A 105 -17.90 -4.96 -4.86
CA TRP A 105 -16.82 -5.61 -5.60
C TRP A 105 -15.61 -5.84 -4.68
N GLY A 106 -14.85 -6.90 -4.89
CA GLY A 106 -13.60 -7.11 -4.18
C GLY A 106 -12.76 -8.23 -4.76
N HIS A 107 -11.60 -8.45 -4.14
CA HIS A 107 -10.65 -9.49 -4.51
C HIS A 107 -10.38 -10.33 -3.27
N PRO A 108 -11.12 -11.44 -3.06
CA PRO A 108 -10.98 -12.18 -1.81
C PRO A 108 -9.63 -12.90 -1.66
N SER A 109 -8.89 -13.12 -2.74
CA SER A 109 -7.48 -13.53 -2.67
C SER A 109 -6.58 -12.57 -1.90
N ASP A 110 -6.97 -11.30 -1.74
CA ASP A 110 -6.21 -10.31 -0.94
C ASP A 110 -5.94 -10.81 0.49
N ASN A 111 -6.88 -11.57 1.07
CA ASN A 111 -6.76 -12.12 2.43
C ASN A 111 -5.58 -13.09 2.57
N LEU A 112 -5.03 -13.62 1.46
CA LEU A 112 -3.84 -14.47 1.49
C LEU A 112 -2.65 -13.76 2.15
N GLY A 113 -2.59 -12.43 2.07
CA GLY A 113 -1.56 -11.64 2.77
C GLY A 113 -1.53 -11.94 4.27
N ALA A 114 -2.67 -11.84 4.94
CA ALA A 114 -2.78 -12.12 6.37
C ALA A 114 -2.63 -13.62 6.69
N ILE A 115 -3.26 -14.49 5.89
CA ILE A 115 -3.28 -15.94 6.11
C ILE A 115 -1.86 -16.53 6.00
N LEU A 116 -1.15 -16.24 4.90
CA LEU A 116 0.17 -16.80 4.65
C LEU A 116 1.19 -16.25 5.65
N ALA A 117 1.11 -14.96 5.97
CA ALA A 117 2.02 -14.34 6.94
C ALA A 117 1.90 -14.99 8.33
N VAL A 118 0.68 -15.17 8.83
CA VAL A 118 0.44 -15.78 10.13
C VAL A 118 0.82 -17.26 10.14
N ALA A 119 0.46 -18.02 9.10
CA ALA A 119 0.81 -19.44 9.02
C ALA A 119 2.34 -19.68 9.01
N ASP A 120 3.07 -18.94 8.17
CA ASP A 120 4.53 -19.04 8.08
C ASP A 120 5.21 -18.66 9.40
N TRP A 121 4.80 -17.55 10.01
CA TRP A 121 5.34 -17.11 11.31
C TRP A 121 5.07 -18.10 12.44
N VAL A 122 3.85 -18.64 12.53
CA VAL A 122 3.49 -19.63 13.56
C VAL A 122 4.33 -20.90 13.40
N ASN A 123 4.47 -21.41 12.17
CA ASN A 123 5.28 -22.58 11.90
C ASN A 123 6.73 -22.38 12.31
N ARG A 124 7.37 -21.29 11.86
CA ARG A 124 8.77 -20.98 12.18
C ARG A 124 8.98 -20.85 13.68
N THR A 125 8.07 -20.15 14.36
CA THR A 125 8.13 -19.96 15.81
C THR A 125 7.99 -21.30 16.54
N ASN A 126 7.04 -22.14 16.16
CA ASN A 126 6.81 -23.44 16.80
C ASN A 126 7.94 -24.44 16.53
N LYS A 127 8.48 -24.48 15.29
CA LYS A 127 9.66 -25.30 14.97
C LYS A 127 10.92 -24.83 15.72
N ALA A 128 11.00 -23.55 16.08
CA ALA A 128 12.04 -23.00 16.95
C ALA A 128 11.80 -23.19 18.47
N GLY A 129 10.81 -24.01 18.86
CA GLY A 129 10.49 -24.31 20.27
C GLY A 129 9.45 -23.40 20.91
N GLY A 130 8.79 -22.54 20.13
CA GLY A 130 7.61 -21.78 20.55
C GLY A 130 6.34 -22.64 20.67
N ASN A 131 5.25 -22.02 21.12
CA ASN A 131 3.96 -22.70 21.32
C ASN A 131 2.76 -21.81 20.96
N LEU A 132 2.82 -21.17 19.80
CA LEU A 132 1.69 -20.41 19.24
C LEU A 132 0.63 -21.39 18.73
N ALA A 133 -0.65 -21.00 18.81
CA ALA A 133 -1.79 -21.81 18.34
C ALA A 133 -1.75 -23.27 18.86
N GLY A 134 -1.33 -23.48 20.11
CA GLY A 134 -1.22 -24.81 20.70
C GLY A 134 -0.15 -25.71 20.08
N GLY A 135 0.88 -25.14 19.46
CA GLY A 135 1.98 -25.88 18.84
C GLY A 135 1.65 -26.42 17.44
N LYS A 136 0.56 -25.93 16.81
CA LYS A 136 0.15 -26.32 15.46
C LYS A 136 1.28 -26.02 14.45
N VAL A 137 1.48 -26.95 13.53
CA VAL A 137 2.25 -26.75 12.30
C VAL A 137 1.24 -26.76 11.16
N PHE A 138 1.05 -25.62 10.52
CA PHE A 138 0.16 -25.43 9.39
C PHE A 138 0.73 -26.08 8.14
N THR A 139 -0.14 -26.74 7.37
CA THR A 139 0.16 -27.18 6.01
C THR A 139 -0.48 -26.25 4.98
N VAL A 140 -0.12 -26.42 3.71
CA VAL A 140 -0.79 -25.69 2.62
C VAL A 140 -2.29 -25.98 2.61
N LYS A 141 -2.74 -27.19 2.97
CA LYS A 141 -4.18 -27.48 3.11
C LYS A 141 -4.88 -26.57 4.13
N ASP A 142 -4.25 -26.31 5.28
CA ASP A 142 -4.80 -25.38 6.28
C ASP A 142 -4.90 -23.96 5.68
N VAL A 143 -3.93 -23.53 4.85
CA VAL A 143 -3.98 -22.25 4.12
C VAL A 143 -5.14 -22.23 3.11
N LEU A 144 -5.34 -23.30 2.34
CA LEU A 144 -6.46 -23.39 1.40
C LEU A 144 -7.82 -23.31 2.11
N GLU A 145 -7.98 -23.98 3.25
CA GLU A 145 -9.21 -23.89 4.05
C GLU A 145 -9.44 -22.48 4.60
N ALA A 146 -8.38 -21.83 5.10
CA ALA A 146 -8.41 -20.44 5.54
C ALA A 146 -8.79 -19.48 4.40
N MET A 147 -8.27 -19.71 3.19
CA MET A 147 -8.65 -18.94 2.00
C MET A 147 -10.15 -19.11 1.70
N ILE A 148 -10.68 -20.34 1.69
CA ILE A 148 -12.10 -20.60 1.46
C ILE A 148 -12.97 -19.83 2.46
N LYS A 149 -12.61 -19.88 3.75
CA LYS A 149 -13.34 -19.17 4.82
C LYS A 149 -13.30 -17.65 4.65
N ALA A 150 -12.13 -17.10 4.29
CA ALA A 150 -12.00 -15.66 4.04
C ALA A 150 -12.82 -15.22 2.82
N HIS A 151 -12.79 -16.02 1.74
CA HIS A 151 -13.61 -15.78 0.55
C HIS A 151 -15.09 -15.75 0.90
N GLU A 152 -15.55 -16.71 1.68
CA GLU A 152 -16.96 -16.82 2.04
C GLU A 152 -17.43 -15.63 2.89
N ILE A 153 -16.66 -15.22 3.91
CA ILE A 153 -17.03 -14.07 4.76
C ILE A 153 -17.12 -12.79 3.93
N GLN A 154 -16.05 -12.48 3.18
CA GLN A 154 -16.00 -11.27 2.35
C GLN A 154 -17.07 -11.30 1.26
N GLY A 155 -17.18 -12.41 0.54
CA GLY A 155 -18.07 -12.52 -0.61
C GLY A 155 -19.54 -12.54 -0.23
N CYS A 156 -19.93 -13.24 0.84
CA CYS A 156 -21.32 -13.25 1.32
C CYS A 156 -21.75 -11.89 1.89
N LEU A 157 -20.85 -11.16 2.58
CA LEU A 157 -21.12 -9.77 2.94
C LEU A 157 -21.27 -8.89 1.69
N ALA A 158 -20.45 -9.09 0.66
CA ALA A 158 -20.53 -8.31 -0.57
C ALA A 158 -21.79 -8.59 -1.42
N LEU A 159 -22.50 -9.71 -1.20
CA LEU A 159 -23.65 -10.13 -2.01
C LEU A 159 -24.73 -9.04 -2.08
N LEU A 160 -25.14 -8.53 -0.92
CA LEU A 160 -26.24 -7.57 -0.81
C LEU A 160 -25.83 -6.25 -0.12
N ASN A 161 -24.60 -6.15 0.40
CA ASN A 161 -24.17 -4.98 1.17
C ASN A 161 -23.13 -4.19 0.39
N SER A 162 -23.51 -2.98 -0.04
CA SER A 162 -22.68 -2.11 -0.87
C SER A 162 -22.03 -1.00 -0.05
N PHE A 163 -20.73 -1.13 0.23
CA PHE A 163 -19.93 -0.13 0.93
C PHE A 163 -19.57 1.05 0.01
N ASN A 164 -19.42 0.78 -1.29
CA ASN A 164 -19.22 1.82 -2.30
C ASN A 164 -20.39 2.83 -2.34
N ARG A 165 -21.64 2.41 -2.14
CA ARG A 165 -22.83 3.29 -2.07
C ARG A 165 -22.90 4.17 -0.82
N VAL A 166 -22.06 3.90 0.18
CA VAL A 166 -21.90 4.73 1.38
C VAL A 166 -20.53 5.43 1.45
N GLY A 167 -19.71 5.32 0.40
CA GLY A 167 -18.43 6.03 0.26
C GLY A 167 -17.22 5.32 0.88
N LEU A 168 -17.38 4.09 1.36
CA LEU A 168 -16.33 3.30 2.02
C LEU A 168 -15.72 2.26 1.09
N ASP A 169 -14.43 1.97 1.27
CA ASP A 169 -13.72 0.99 0.46
C ASP A 169 -14.01 -0.45 0.87
N HIS A 170 -13.99 -1.36 -0.11
CA HIS A 170 -14.32 -2.77 0.09
C HIS A 170 -13.29 -3.48 0.96
N VAL A 171 -12.13 -2.86 1.19
CA VAL A 171 -11.07 -3.42 2.02
C VAL A 171 -11.48 -3.51 3.50
N VAL A 172 -12.60 -2.88 3.90
CA VAL A 172 -13.28 -3.23 5.17
C VAL A 172 -13.60 -4.72 5.25
N LEU A 173 -14.04 -5.33 4.15
CA LEU A 173 -14.37 -6.75 4.09
C LEU A 173 -13.13 -7.63 4.14
N VAL A 174 -12.02 -7.20 3.51
CA VAL A 174 -10.70 -7.87 3.65
C VAL A 174 -10.26 -7.84 5.12
N LYS A 175 -10.36 -6.67 5.77
CA LYS A 175 -10.01 -6.51 7.18
C LYS A 175 -10.83 -7.44 8.08
N VAL A 176 -12.15 -7.50 7.88
CA VAL A 176 -13.07 -8.33 8.67
C VAL A 176 -12.81 -9.82 8.44
N ALA A 177 -12.74 -10.27 7.18
CA ALA A 177 -12.53 -11.67 6.84
C ALA A 177 -11.15 -12.17 7.30
N SER A 178 -10.09 -11.39 7.03
CA SER A 178 -8.73 -11.68 7.52
C SER A 178 -8.70 -11.75 9.05
N THR A 179 -9.34 -10.82 9.76
CA THR A 179 -9.32 -10.79 11.23
C THR A 179 -9.97 -12.04 11.82
N ALA A 180 -11.11 -12.47 11.27
CA ALA A 180 -11.82 -13.66 11.72
C ALA A 180 -10.97 -14.92 11.52
N VAL A 181 -10.44 -15.11 10.30
CA VAL A 181 -9.69 -16.30 9.92
C VAL A 181 -8.35 -16.37 10.65
N VAL A 182 -7.57 -15.28 10.71
CA VAL A 182 -6.28 -15.32 11.43
C VAL A 182 -6.46 -15.46 12.94
N SER A 183 -7.56 -14.96 13.52
CA SER A 183 -7.88 -15.21 14.94
C SER A 183 -8.11 -16.70 15.20
N GLN A 184 -8.82 -17.39 14.30
CA GLN A 184 -9.00 -18.83 14.38
C GLN A 184 -7.67 -19.59 14.22
N MET A 185 -6.83 -19.18 13.26
CA MET A 185 -5.50 -19.77 13.07
C MET A 185 -4.60 -19.56 14.29
N LEU A 186 -4.72 -18.44 15.00
CA LEU A 186 -3.96 -18.20 16.24
C LEU A 186 -4.45 -19.02 17.45
N GLY A 187 -5.50 -19.84 17.27
CA GLY A 187 -6.07 -20.67 18.32
C GLY A 187 -6.95 -19.89 19.31
N LEU A 188 -7.47 -18.73 18.89
CA LEU A 188 -8.38 -17.95 19.74
C LEU A 188 -9.75 -18.65 19.86
N SER A 189 -10.37 -18.51 21.03
CA SER A 189 -11.72 -19.03 21.27
C SER A 189 -12.78 -18.32 20.41
N GLU A 190 -13.96 -18.94 20.21
CA GLU A 190 -15.08 -18.31 19.49
C GLU A 190 -15.41 -16.91 20.02
N LYS A 191 -15.40 -16.71 21.35
CA LYS A 191 -15.60 -15.40 21.95
C LYS A 191 -14.50 -14.40 21.55
N GLN A 192 -13.24 -14.81 21.60
CA GLN A 192 -12.11 -13.95 21.21
C GLN A 192 -12.14 -13.66 19.70
N ILE A 193 -12.58 -14.59 18.87
CA ILE A 193 -12.80 -14.34 17.44
C ILE A 193 -13.89 -13.26 17.28
N ALA A 194 -15.02 -13.38 17.99
CA ALA A 194 -16.05 -12.34 18.00
C ALA A 194 -15.49 -10.99 18.47
N ASP A 195 -14.71 -10.97 19.56
CA ASP A 195 -14.03 -9.76 20.05
C ASP A 195 -13.16 -9.13 18.95
N ALA A 196 -12.32 -9.91 18.28
CA ALA A 196 -11.46 -9.42 17.19
C ALA A 196 -12.26 -8.90 15.99
N VAL A 197 -13.33 -9.59 15.59
CA VAL A 197 -14.21 -9.13 14.51
C VAL A 197 -14.89 -7.81 14.90
N THR A 198 -15.30 -7.62 16.16
CA THR A 198 -15.84 -6.33 16.59
C THR A 198 -14.81 -5.20 16.52
N GLN A 199 -13.55 -5.51 16.84
CA GLN A 199 -12.44 -4.55 16.70
C GLN A 199 -12.20 -4.17 15.23
N ALA A 200 -12.42 -5.09 14.27
CA ALA A 200 -12.33 -4.78 12.84
C ALA A 200 -13.46 -3.84 12.36
N TRP A 201 -14.67 -3.98 12.92
CA TRP A 201 -15.82 -3.14 12.58
C TRP A 201 -15.76 -1.74 13.21
N VAL A 202 -15.32 -1.63 14.46
CA VAL A 202 -15.17 -0.33 15.14
C VAL A 202 -14.01 0.49 14.57
N ASP A 203 -13.09 -0.16 13.86
CA ASP A 203 -11.92 0.47 13.29
C ASP A 203 -12.27 1.57 12.27
N GLY A 204 -11.33 2.49 12.05
CA GLY A 204 -11.47 3.46 10.96
C GLY A 204 -11.54 2.75 9.61
N GLN A 205 -12.60 3.00 8.84
CA GLN A 205 -12.76 2.45 7.49
C GLN A 205 -12.31 3.46 6.44
N SER A 206 -11.48 3.02 5.50
CA SER A 206 -10.94 3.91 4.47
C SER A 206 -12.03 4.36 3.50
N LEU A 207 -11.91 5.61 3.05
CA LEU A 207 -12.65 6.11 1.90
C LEU A 207 -12.18 5.43 0.61
N ARG A 208 -12.96 5.54 -0.47
CA ARG A 208 -12.58 5.07 -1.82
C ARG A 208 -11.99 6.13 -2.74
N THR A 209 -11.67 7.31 -2.24
CA THR A 209 -11.28 8.46 -3.09
C THR A 209 -10.15 8.11 -4.08
N TYR A 210 -9.19 7.28 -3.66
CA TYR A 210 -8.07 6.81 -4.49
C TYR A 210 -8.42 5.85 -5.62
N ARG A 211 -9.69 5.44 -5.74
CA ARG A 211 -10.19 4.60 -6.85
C ARG A 211 -11.00 5.39 -7.87
N HIS A 212 -11.31 6.66 -7.59
CA HIS A 212 -12.20 7.47 -8.41
C HIS A 212 -11.52 8.73 -8.93
N SER A 213 -11.86 9.09 -10.16
CA SER A 213 -11.44 10.35 -10.78
C SER A 213 -11.94 11.55 -9.95
N PRO A 214 -11.15 12.64 -9.82
CA PRO A 214 -9.82 12.88 -10.41
C PRO A 214 -8.64 12.38 -9.54
N ASN A 215 -8.90 11.61 -8.48
CA ASN A 215 -7.90 11.23 -7.46
C ASN A 215 -7.42 9.77 -7.58
N THR A 216 -7.71 9.10 -8.70
CA THR A 216 -7.28 7.71 -8.91
C THR A 216 -5.75 7.60 -8.78
N MET A 217 -5.25 6.75 -7.88
CA MET A 217 -3.82 6.63 -7.59
C MET A 217 -3.43 5.24 -7.04
N SER A 218 -2.13 5.01 -6.83
CA SER A 218 -1.56 3.71 -6.42
C SER A 218 -2.07 3.15 -5.09
N ARG A 219 -2.71 3.94 -4.22
CA ARG A 219 -3.33 3.40 -3.00
C ARG A 219 -4.36 2.32 -3.28
N LYS A 220 -5.01 2.35 -4.46
CA LYS A 220 -5.91 1.26 -4.90
C LYS A 220 -5.24 -0.12 -4.91
N SER A 221 -3.92 -0.15 -5.12
CA SER A 221 -3.10 -1.35 -5.31
C SER A 221 -2.57 -1.94 -4.00
N TRP A 222 -2.46 -1.15 -2.93
CA TRP A 222 -1.94 -1.59 -1.63
C TRP A 222 -2.92 -1.45 -0.46
N ALA A 223 -4.10 -0.83 -0.66
CA ALA A 223 -5.12 -0.69 0.39
C ALA A 223 -5.58 -2.03 0.97
N ALA A 224 -5.56 -3.11 0.18
CA ALA A 224 -5.91 -4.44 0.67
C ALA A 224 -4.81 -5.05 1.54
N GLY A 225 -3.53 -4.86 1.16
CA GLY A 225 -2.38 -5.22 2.01
C GLY A 225 -2.39 -4.47 3.35
N ASP A 226 -2.74 -3.18 3.35
CA ASP A 226 -2.96 -2.38 4.57
C ASP A 226 -4.10 -2.95 5.45
N ALA A 227 -5.20 -3.40 4.83
CA ALA A 227 -6.27 -4.08 5.55
C ALA A 227 -5.83 -5.43 6.16
N CYS A 228 -5.00 -6.21 5.46
CA CYS A 228 -4.40 -7.43 5.99
C CYS A 228 -3.47 -7.15 7.18
N GLN A 229 -2.59 -6.13 7.06
CA GLN A 229 -1.74 -5.66 8.15
C GLN A 229 -2.57 -5.31 9.39
N ARG A 230 -3.65 -4.55 9.17
CA ARG A 230 -4.55 -4.14 10.25
C ARG A 230 -5.22 -5.35 10.90
N ALA A 231 -5.70 -6.30 10.11
CA ALA A 231 -6.35 -7.51 10.60
C ALA A 231 -5.46 -8.34 11.53
N VAL A 232 -4.21 -8.61 11.12
CA VAL A 232 -3.24 -9.34 11.95
C VAL A 232 -2.95 -8.58 13.26
N ASN A 233 -2.77 -7.26 13.18
CA ASN A 233 -2.56 -6.42 14.37
C ASN A 233 -3.74 -6.48 15.36
N LEU A 234 -4.99 -6.44 14.86
CA LEU A 234 -6.19 -6.52 15.71
C LEU A 234 -6.30 -7.90 16.37
N ALA A 235 -6.10 -8.99 15.63
CA ALA A 235 -6.12 -10.34 16.16
C ALA A 235 -5.06 -10.52 17.27
N LEU A 236 -3.85 -10.00 17.09
CA LEU A 236 -2.78 -10.07 18.09
C LEU A 236 -3.06 -9.25 19.36
N LYS A 237 -3.83 -8.15 19.27
CA LYS A 237 -4.27 -7.40 20.46
C LYS A 237 -5.29 -8.19 21.27
N VAL A 238 -6.26 -8.82 20.60
CA VAL A 238 -7.25 -9.66 21.28
C VAL A 238 -6.62 -10.94 21.84
N ALA A 239 -5.62 -11.50 21.16
CA ALA A 239 -4.82 -12.61 21.70
C ALA A 239 -4.13 -12.25 23.02
N LYS A 240 -3.83 -10.96 23.27
CA LYS A 240 -3.27 -10.44 24.53
C LYS A 240 -4.34 -10.10 25.58
N GLY A 241 -5.61 -10.36 25.30
CA GLY A 241 -6.72 -10.15 26.23
C GLY A 241 -7.52 -8.86 26.03
N GLU A 242 -7.33 -8.15 24.91
CA GLU A 242 -8.19 -7.02 24.56
C GLU A 242 -9.65 -7.48 24.37
N SER A 243 -10.60 -6.65 24.83
CA SER A 243 -12.03 -6.99 24.83
C SER A 243 -12.72 -6.53 23.55
N GLY A 244 -13.86 -7.15 23.22
CA GLY A 244 -14.71 -6.73 22.10
C GLY A 244 -15.78 -5.72 22.47
N ILE A 245 -16.50 -5.27 21.45
CA ILE A 245 -17.62 -4.33 21.53
C ILE A 245 -18.90 -5.04 21.04
N PRO A 246 -19.69 -5.71 21.90
CA PRO A 246 -20.75 -6.61 21.45
C PRO A 246 -21.74 -6.02 20.44
N THR A 247 -22.15 -4.76 20.63
CA THR A 247 -23.12 -4.06 19.77
C THR A 247 -22.44 -3.10 18.79
N VAL A 248 -21.25 -3.44 18.28
CA VAL A 248 -20.47 -2.56 17.39
C VAL A 248 -21.22 -2.15 16.13
N LEU A 249 -22.12 -2.99 15.62
CA LEU A 249 -22.94 -2.70 14.46
C LEU A 249 -24.21 -1.95 14.85
N SER A 250 -24.93 -2.45 15.87
CA SER A 250 -26.30 -2.04 16.18
C SER A 250 -26.47 -0.95 17.24
N ALA A 251 -25.39 -0.54 17.92
CA ALA A 251 -25.48 0.50 18.95
C ALA A 251 -26.15 1.77 18.39
N PRO A 252 -27.22 2.28 19.01
CA PRO A 252 -27.86 3.50 18.54
C PRO A 252 -26.88 4.67 18.51
N ILE A 253 -26.92 5.46 17.43
CA ILE A 253 -26.08 6.65 17.17
C ILE A 253 -24.61 6.33 16.88
N TRP A 254 -24.03 5.34 17.56
CA TRP A 254 -22.58 5.10 17.59
C TRP A 254 -22.14 3.81 16.87
N GLY A 255 -23.08 2.93 16.57
CA GLY A 255 -22.84 1.67 15.87
C GLY A 255 -22.58 1.88 14.38
N PHE A 256 -21.90 0.93 13.76
CA PHE A 256 -21.54 0.96 12.35
C PHE A 256 -22.74 1.23 11.44
N TYR A 257 -23.90 0.63 11.74
CA TYR A 257 -25.10 0.81 10.93
C TYR A 257 -25.54 2.27 10.87
N ASP A 258 -25.69 2.93 12.02
CA ASP A 258 -26.13 4.33 12.10
C ASP A 258 -25.08 5.28 11.53
N VAL A 259 -23.80 5.08 11.88
CA VAL A 259 -22.73 6.03 11.55
C VAL A 259 -22.27 5.90 10.09
N LEU A 260 -22.08 4.67 9.62
CA LEU A 260 -21.36 4.39 8.37
C LEU A 260 -22.20 3.65 7.32
N PHE A 261 -23.36 3.12 7.70
CA PHE A 261 -24.24 2.38 6.79
C PHE A 261 -25.63 3.01 6.61
N LYS A 262 -25.76 4.31 6.92
CA LYS A 262 -26.99 5.12 6.74
C LYS A 262 -28.20 4.53 7.47
N GLY A 263 -27.99 3.93 8.65
CA GLY A 263 -29.00 3.27 9.47
C GLY A 263 -29.51 1.94 8.89
N ASN A 264 -28.96 1.44 7.79
CA ASN A 264 -29.34 0.14 7.24
C ASN A 264 -28.61 -0.98 7.98
N LYS A 265 -29.24 -2.15 8.05
CA LYS A 265 -28.59 -3.39 8.54
C LYS A 265 -28.02 -4.19 7.38
N PHE A 266 -27.05 -5.05 7.68
CA PHE A 266 -26.57 -6.00 6.68
C PHE A 266 -27.67 -7.00 6.31
N GLN A 267 -27.67 -7.37 5.03
CA GLN A 267 -28.57 -8.36 4.46
C GLN A 267 -27.76 -9.53 3.92
N PHE A 268 -28.31 -10.73 4.05
CA PHE A 268 -27.68 -11.97 3.61
C PHE A 268 -28.71 -12.78 2.82
N GLN A 269 -28.37 -13.16 1.60
CA GLN A 269 -29.20 -14.08 0.80
C GLN A 269 -28.90 -15.56 1.11
N ARG A 270 -27.87 -15.84 1.91
CA ARG A 270 -27.41 -17.19 2.23
C ARG A 270 -26.57 -17.23 3.51
N PRO A 271 -26.50 -18.38 4.21
CA PRO A 271 -25.49 -18.61 5.25
C PRO A 271 -24.10 -18.80 4.64
N TYR A 272 -23.06 -18.71 5.47
CA TYR A 272 -21.68 -19.01 5.09
C TYR A 272 -21.47 -20.53 4.84
N GLY A 273 -20.90 -20.89 3.70
CA GLY A 273 -20.46 -22.23 3.30
C GLY A 273 -19.13 -22.18 2.53
N SER A 274 -19.16 -22.48 1.23
CA SER A 274 -18.00 -22.44 0.31
C SER A 274 -18.35 -21.85 -1.07
N TYR A 275 -19.51 -21.20 -1.19
CA TYR A 275 -20.06 -20.74 -2.47
C TYR A 275 -19.13 -19.76 -3.17
N VAL A 276 -18.50 -18.84 -2.44
CA VAL A 276 -17.70 -17.77 -3.04
C VAL A 276 -16.47 -18.36 -3.71
N MET A 277 -15.75 -19.27 -3.05
CA MET A 277 -14.58 -19.92 -3.64
C MET A 277 -14.98 -20.72 -4.90
N GLU A 278 -16.08 -21.47 -4.84
CA GLU A 278 -16.56 -22.28 -5.97
C GLU A 278 -16.95 -21.44 -7.20
N ASN A 279 -17.29 -20.16 -7.00
CA ASN A 279 -17.77 -19.25 -8.05
C ASN A 279 -16.85 -18.05 -8.29
N VAL A 280 -15.66 -18.03 -7.69
CA VAL A 280 -14.71 -16.92 -7.81
C VAL A 280 -14.33 -16.68 -9.27
N LEU A 281 -13.95 -15.47 -9.63
CA LEU A 281 -13.55 -15.15 -11.00
C LEU A 281 -12.03 -15.01 -11.09
N PHE A 282 -11.42 -15.56 -12.14
CA PHE A 282 -9.99 -15.41 -12.40
C PHE A 282 -9.74 -14.37 -13.50
N LYS A 283 -8.69 -13.56 -13.37
CA LYS A 283 -8.19 -12.75 -14.48
C LYS A 283 -7.10 -13.52 -15.21
N VAL A 284 -7.51 -14.33 -16.18
CA VAL A 284 -6.64 -15.31 -16.82
C VAL A 284 -5.79 -14.67 -17.93
N SER A 285 -6.46 -13.99 -18.85
CA SER A 285 -5.82 -13.57 -20.11
C SER A 285 -5.20 -12.18 -20.02
N TYR A 286 -5.84 -11.23 -19.34
CA TYR A 286 -5.48 -9.81 -19.42
C TYR A 286 -5.43 -9.12 -18.05
N PRO A 287 -4.39 -8.32 -17.74
CA PRO A 287 -4.34 -7.49 -16.55
C PRO A 287 -5.26 -6.27 -16.73
N ALA A 288 -6.56 -6.49 -16.62
CA ALA A 288 -7.59 -5.52 -16.95
C ALA A 288 -8.64 -5.47 -15.84
N GLU A 289 -9.28 -4.30 -15.65
CA GLU A 289 -10.46 -4.20 -14.79
C GLU A 289 -11.52 -5.23 -15.23
N PHE A 290 -12.14 -5.92 -14.27
CA PHE A 290 -12.85 -7.18 -14.55
C PHE A 290 -14.03 -7.00 -15.50
N HIS A 291 -14.76 -5.88 -15.42
CA HIS A 291 -15.92 -5.58 -16.25
C HIS A 291 -15.57 -5.41 -17.74
N SER A 292 -14.29 -5.30 -18.08
CA SER A 292 -13.81 -5.21 -19.47
C SER A 292 -13.31 -6.54 -20.05
N GLN A 293 -13.14 -7.60 -19.26
CA GLN A 293 -12.46 -8.84 -19.69
C GLN A 293 -13.06 -9.44 -20.97
N THR A 294 -14.40 -9.50 -21.04
CA THR A 294 -15.13 -9.99 -22.21
C THR A 294 -15.09 -9.02 -23.40
N ALA A 295 -15.02 -7.71 -23.15
CA ALA A 295 -14.85 -6.70 -24.20
C ALA A 295 -13.46 -6.79 -24.85
N VAL A 296 -12.43 -7.07 -24.05
CA VAL A 296 -11.07 -7.33 -24.54
C VAL A 296 -11.02 -8.65 -25.33
N GLU A 297 -11.68 -9.71 -24.85
CA GLU A 297 -11.80 -10.96 -25.62
C GLU A 297 -12.54 -10.76 -26.96
N ALA A 298 -13.64 -10.01 -26.97
CA ALA A 298 -14.33 -9.63 -28.20
C ALA A 298 -13.43 -8.81 -29.14
N SER A 299 -12.66 -7.88 -28.59
CA SER A 299 -11.68 -7.08 -29.33
C SER A 299 -10.58 -7.94 -29.96
N GLN A 300 -10.13 -9.00 -29.27
CA GLN A 300 -9.16 -9.95 -29.82
C GLN A 300 -9.73 -10.72 -31.01
N LYS A 301 -10.99 -11.17 -30.92
CA LYS A 301 -11.69 -11.83 -32.03
C LYS A 301 -11.84 -10.90 -33.23
N ILE A 302 -12.22 -9.64 -32.99
CA ILE A 302 -12.31 -8.60 -34.03
C ILE A 302 -10.95 -8.30 -34.65
N HIS A 303 -9.88 -8.21 -33.85
CA HIS A 303 -8.52 -8.01 -34.36
C HIS A 303 -8.13 -9.11 -35.36
N ALA A 304 -8.47 -10.37 -35.06
CA ALA A 304 -8.25 -11.49 -35.96
C ALA A 304 -9.11 -11.39 -37.25
N GLN A 305 -10.38 -11.01 -37.13
CA GLN A 305 -11.27 -10.79 -38.29
C GLN A 305 -10.74 -9.68 -39.22
N LEU A 306 -10.31 -8.54 -38.66
CA LEU A 306 -9.73 -7.45 -39.44
C LEU A 306 -8.49 -7.92 -40.23
N LYS A 307 -7.59 -8.68 -39.58
CA LYS A 307 -6.43 -9.28 -40.25
C LYS A 307 -6.82 -10.20 -41.41
N GLN A 308 -7.83 -11.04 -41.23
CA GLN A 308 -8.33 -11.93 -42.30
C GLN A 308 -8.90 -11.15 -43.49
N LEU A 309 -9.47 -9.96 -43.25
CA LEU A 309 -9.96 -9.06 -44.28
C LEU A 309 -8.87 -8.18 -44.91
N GLY A 310 -7.60 -8.31 -44.50
CA GLY A 310 -6.52 -7.43 -44.93
C GLY A 310 -6.66 -5.99 -44.41
N LYS A 311 -7.40 -5.81 -43.31
CA LYS A 311 -7.69 -4.52 -42.65
C LYS A 311 -6.99 -4.44 -41.28
N SER A 312 -7.01 -3.24 -40.72
CA SER A 312 -6.40 -2.89 -39.44
C SER A 312 -7.32 -2.04 -38.57
N ALA A 313 -6.90 -1.74 -37.35
CA ALA A 313 -7.58 -0.80 -36.47
C ALA A 313 -7.73 0.61 -37.07
N ALA A 314 -6.87 1.00 -38.03
CA ALA A 314 -6.98 2.29 -38.72
C ALA A 314 -8.21 2.38 -39.63
N ASP A 315 -8.74 1.23 -40.07
CA ASP A 315 -9.91 1.14 -40.93
C ASP A 315 -11.24 1.27 -40.17
N ILE A 316 -11.19 1.39 -38.84
CA ILE A 316 -12.35 1.49 -37.97
C ILE A 316 -12.88 2.94 -37.93
N LYS A 317 -14.16 3.07 -38.31
CA LYS A 317 -14.92 4.31 -38.20
C LYS A 317 -15.48 4.51 -36.79
N GLY A 318 -16.08 3.46 -36.22
CA GLY A 318 -16.70 3.52 -34.89
C GLY A 318 -16.98 2.15 -34.31
N ILE A 319 -17.09 2.07 -32.98
CA ILE A 319 -17.46 0.84 -32.27
C ILE A 319 -18.57 1.15 -31.27
N THR A 320 -19.64 0.35 -31.30
CA THR A 320 -20.65 0.33 -30.24
C THR A 320 -20.38 -0.87 -29.34
N CYS A 321 -20.17 -0.62 -28.05
CA CYS A 321 -19.99 -1.62 -27.02
C CYS A 321 -21.27 -1.69 -26.17
N ARG A 322 -22.12 -2.70 -26.41
CA ARG A 322 -23.23 -3.05 -25.53
C ARG A 322 -22.67 -3.76 -24.29
N THR A 323 -22.97 -3.25 -23.11
CA THR A 323 -22.38 -3.69 -21.83
C THR A 323 -23.39 -3.60 -20.68
N HIS A 324 -23.02 -3.98 -19.46
CA HIS A 324 -23.89 -3.89 -18.27
C HIS A 324 -23.65 -2.60 -17.45
N GLU A 325 -24.61 -2.22 -16.58
CA GLU A 325 -24.61 -0.97 -15.78
C GLU A 325 -23.28 -0.72 -15.05
N ALA A 326 -22.73 -1.74 -14.41
CA ALA A 326 -21.49 -1.63 -13.65
C ALA A 326 -20.31 -1.19 -14.54
N CYS A 327 -20.21 -1.69 -15.78
CA CYS A 327 -19.14 -1.29 -16.70
C CYS A 327 -19.24 0.20 -17.05
N VAL A 328 -20.44 0.65 -17.40
CA VAL A 328 -20.73 2.07 -17.71
C VAL A 328 -20.39 2.97 -16.53
N ARG A 329 -20.75 2.57 -15.31
CA ARG A 329 -20.53 3.38 -14.11
C ARG A 329 -19.06 3.46 -13.69
N ILE A 330 -18.26 2.42 -13.93
CA ILE A 330 -16.91 2.29 -13.35
C ILE A 330 -15.81 2.66 -14.34
N ILE A 331 -15.89 2.15 -15.57
CA ILE A 331 -14.77 2.13 -16.51
C ILE A 331 -15.06 2.74 -17.88
N ASP A 332 -16.26 3.28 -18.09
CA ASP A 332 -16.51 4.15 -19.25
C ASP A 332 -15.86 5.53 -19.03
N LYS A 333 -14.81 5.80 -19.82
CA LYS A 333 -14.03 7.05 -19.73
C LYS A 333 -13.75 7.64 -21.11
N GLN A 334 -14.68 7.51 -22.06
CA GLN A 334 -14.49 7.82 -23.49
C GLN A 334 -13.74 9.15 -23.76
N PHE A 335 -14.09 10.21 -23.02
CA PHE A 335 -13.53 11.56 -23.24
C PHE A 335 -12.58 12.04 -22.15
N LYS A 336 -12.28 11.21 -21.14
CA LYS A 336 -11.31 11.56 -20.10
C LYS A 336 -9.89 11.42 -20.66
N SER A 337 -8.97 12.34 -20.35
CA SER A 337 -7.53 12.16 -20.59
C SER A 337 -6.97 10.97 -19.79
N MET A 338 -6.03 10.24 -20.39
CA MET A 338 -5.38 9.07 -19.78
C MET A 338 -4.05 9.49 -19.12
N ASP A 339 -4.14 10.05 -17.91
CA ASP A 339 -3.03 10.76 -17.26
C ASP A 339 -2.02 9.85 -16.54
N ASN A 340 -2.40 8.60 -16.23
CA ASN A 340 -1.58 7.66 -15.47
C ASN A 340 -2.00 6.20 -15.74
N PHE A 341 -1.21 5.26 -15.23
CA PHE A 341 -1.48 3.82 -15.29
C PHE A 341 -2.91 3.44 -14.84
N ALA A 342 -3.33 3.97 -13.70
CA ALA A 342 -4.62 3.61 -13.08
C ALA A 342 -5.82 4.20 -13.83
N ASP A 343 -5.63 5.24 -14.65
CA ASP A 343 -6.68 5.71 -15.53
C ASP A 343 -6.88 4.79 -16.73
N ARG A 344 -5.78 4.26 -17.28
CA ARG A 344 -5.77 3.37 -18.46
C ARG A 344 -6.30 1.98 -18.14
N ASP A 345 -5.88 1.39 -17.03
CA ASP A 345 -6.34 0.05 -16.62
C ASP A 345 -7.82 0.04 -16.15
N HIS A 346 -8.43 1.21 -15.96
CA HIS A 346 -9.86 1.42 -15.66
C HIS A 346 -10.57 2.20 -16.77
N CYS A 347 -10.16 2.01 -18.03
CA CYS A 347 -10.85 2.56 -19.20
C CYS A 347 -11.12 1.45 -20.22
N ILE A 348 -12.39 1.02 -20.35
CA ILE A 348 -12.77 -0.04 -21.30
C ILE A 348 -12.36 0.32 -22.73
N GLN A 349 -12.53 1.59 -23.11
CA GLN A 349 -12.14 2.05 -24.44
C GLN A 349 -10.65 1.92 -24.68
N TYR A 350 -9.81 2.22 -23.68
CA TYR A 350 -8.36 2.09 -23.79
C TYR A 350 -7.96 0.63 -23.97
N MET A 351 -8.45 -0.26 -23.09
CA MET A 351 -8.13 -1.70 -23.12
C MET A 351 -8.57 -2.37 -24.43
N CYS A 352 -9.77 -2.08 -24.92
CA CYS A 352 -10.24 -2.55 -26.24
C CYS A 352 -9.39 -1.99 -27.39
N SER A 353 -9.02 -0.70 -27.33
CA SER A 353 -8.22 -0.06 -28.38
C SER A 353 -6.81 -0.65 -28.48
N VAL A 354 -6.15 -0.90 -27.35
CA VAL A 354 -4.83 -1.55 -27.32
C VAL A 354 -4.91 -2.95 -27.94
N MET A 355 -5.91 -3.75 -27.55
CA MET A 355 -6.11 -5.08 -28.13
C MET A 355 -6.37 -5.03 -29.65
N LEU A 356 -7.20 -4.09 -30.12
CA LEU A 356 -7.49 -3.95 -31.55
C LEU A 356 -6.27 -3.51 -32.36
N VAL A 357 -5.43 -2.65 -31.81
CA VAL A 357 -4.23 -2.12 -32.48
C VAL A 357 -3.09 -3.14 -32.48
N PHE A 358 -2.78 -3.71 -31.33
CA PHE A 358 -1.57 -4.51 -31.13
C PHE A 358 -1.83 -6.02 -31.11
N GLY A 359 -3.08 -6.46 -30.95
CA GLY A 359 -3.42 -7.88 -30.79
C GLY A 359 -2.99 -8.48 -29.45
N ARG A 360 -2.66 -7.64 -28.47
CA ARG A 360 -2.26 -8.00 -27.10
C ARG A 360 -2.72 -6.94 -26.10
N LEU A 361 -2.71 -7.28 -24.81
CA LEU A 361 -2.91 -6.35 -23.70
C LEU A 361 -2.09 -6.83 -22.50
N GLU A 362 -1.02 -6.11 -22.17
CA GLU A 362 -0.06 -6.44 -21.12
C GLU A 362 0.02 -5.32 -20.07
N ALA A 363 0.54 -5.61 -18.88
CA ALA A 363 0.64 -4.60 -17.81
C ALA A 363 1.56 -3.42 -18.20
N THR A 364 2.56 -3.68 -19.05
CA THR A 364 3.47 -2.69 -19.62
C THR A 364 2.78 -1.71 -20.56
N ASP A 365 1.65 -2.08 -21.17
CA ASP A 365 0.90 -1.20 -22.07
C ASP A 365 0.30 0.00 -21.32
N TYR A 366 0.04 -0.11 -20.01
CA TYR A 366 -0.49 0.98 -19.20
C TYR A 366 0.56 1.96 -18.67
N VAL A 367 1.86 1.64 -18.75
CA VAL A 367 2.94 2.48 -18.21
C VAL A 367 3.05 3.78 -19.01
N ASP A 368 3.32 4.90 -18.32
CA ASP A 368 3.55 6.18 -19.00
C ASP A 368 4.72 6.08 -19.98
N GLY A 369 4.52 6.59 -21.19
CA GLY A 369 5.53 6.53 -22.25
C GLY A 369 5.62 5.18 -22.98
N SER A 370 4.79 4.19 -22.63
CA SER A 370 4.72 2.92 -23.40
C SER A 370 4.26 3.17 -24.85
N GLU A 371 4.54 2.21 -25.74
CA GLU A 371 4.09 2.31 -27.14
C GLU A 371 2.56 2.42 -27.24
N ALA A 372 1.83 1.76 -26.35
CA ALA A 372 0.38 1.81 -26.29
C ALA A 372 -0.12 3.15 -25.72
N ALA A 373 0.49 3.65 -24.65
CA ALA A 373 0.11 4.91 -24.00
C ALA A 373 0.39 6.14 -24.85
N THR A 374 1.37 6.06 -25.76
CA THR A 374 1.75 7.17 -26.66
C THR A 374 1.20 7.02 -28.08
N SER A 375 0.50 5.92 -28.38
CA SER A 375 -0.02 5.66 -29.73
C SER A 375 -1.17 6.60 -30.10
N PRO A 376 -1.02 7.41 -31.17
CA PRO A 376 -2.11 8.26 -31.68
C PRO A 376 -3.30 7.44 -32.18
N LEU A 377 -3.06 6.22 -32.67
CA LEU A 377 -4.11 5.34 -33.15
C LEU A 377 -4.94 4.77 -31.99
N VAL A 378 -4.30 4.38 -30.89
CA VAL A 378 -5.01 3.96 -29.66
C VAL A 378 -5.87 5.10 -29.15
N GLU A 379 -5.31 6.31 -29.05
CA GLU A 379 -6.07 7.47 -28.56
C GLU A 379 -7.24 7.84 -29.49
N SER A 380 -7.03 7.80 -30.81
CA SER A 380 -8.10 8.04 -31.78
C SER A 380 -9.20 6.99 -31.69
N LEU A 381 -8.85 5.71 -31.56
CA LEU A 381 -9.82 4.63 -31.48
C LEU A 381 -10.60 4.65 -30.16
N ARG A 382 -9.93 4.99 -29.05
CA ARG A 382 -10.55 5.13 -27.73
C ARG A 382 -11.75 6.09 -27.75
N GLN A 383 -11.60 7.22 -28.45
CA GLN A 383 -12.65 8.22 -28.60
C GLN A 383 -13.80 7.77 -29.51
N LYS A 384 -13.62 6.70 -30.30
CA LYS A 384 -14.61 6.12 -31.22
C LYS A 384 -15.38 4.94 -30.64
N ILE A 385 -15.04 4.47 -29.43
CA ILE A 385 -15.74 3.38 -28.74
C ILE A 385 -16.80 3.98 -27.81
N LYS A 386 -18.08 3.75 -28.14
CA LYS A 386 -19.22 4.18 -27.33
C LYS A 386 -19.78 3.01 -26.53
N CYS A 387 -19.85 3.15 -25.21
CA CYS A 387 -20.50 2.18 -24.34
C CYS A 387 -22.01 2.47 -24.21
N VAL A 388 -22.83 1.43 -24.24
CA VAL A 388 -24.29 1.49 -24.10
C VAL A 388 -24.74 0.37 -23.17
N GLU A 389 -25.55 0.70 -22.16
CA GLU A 389 -26.11 -0.32 -21.28
C GLU A 389 -27.12 -1.22 -22.03
N ASP A 390 -26.99 -2.53 -21.87
CA ASP A 390 -28.00 -3.53 -22.13
C ASP A 390 -28.66 -3.97 -20.81
N PRO A 391 -29.97 -3.71 -20.61
CA PRO A 391 -30.69 -4.13 -19.42
C PRO A 391 -30.65 -5.64 -19.15
N GLN A 392 -30.57 -6.48 -20.18
CA GLN A 392 -30.48 -7.93 -20.02
C GLN A 392 -29.10 -8.33 -19.47
N PHE A 393 -28.01 -7.73 -19.96
CA PHE A 393 -26.66 -7.96 -19.40
C PHE A 393 -26.58 -7.47 -17.95
N THR A 394 -27.20 -6.34 -17.61
CA THR A 394 -27.29 -5.87 -16.22
C THR A 394 -28.07 -6.86 -15.33
N LYS A 395 -29.15 -7.45 -15.84
CA LYS A 395 -29.93 -8.45 -15.11
C LYS A 395 -29.11 -9.71 -14.84
N ASP A 396 -28.45 -10.25 -15.86
CA ASP A 396 -27.68 -11.50 -15.75
C ASP A 396 -26.41 -11.35 -14.90
N TYR A 397 -25.84 -10.15 -14.85
CA TYR A 397 -24.76 -9.78 -13.93
C TYR A 397 -25.14 -9.96 -12.46
N HIS A 398 -26.40 -9.68 -12.11
CA HIS A 398 -26.92 -9.79 -10.75
C HIS A 398 -27.58 -11.14 -10.44
N ASP A 399 -27.86 -11.96 -11.45
CA ASP A 399 -28.46 -13.29 -11.27
C ASP A 399 -27.44 -14.23 -10.61
N PRO A 400 -27.70 -14.76 -9.39
CA PRO A 400 -26.77 -15.64 -8.69
C PRO A 400 -26.44 -16.96 -9.40
N GLU A 401 -27.30 -17.39 -10.33
CA GLU A 401 -27.10 -18.62 -11.13
C GLU A 401 -26.27 -18.36 -12.40
N LEU A 402 -26.20 -17.11 -12.86
CA LEU A 402 -25.45 -16.73 -14.08
C LEU A 402 -24.17 -15.98 -13.74
N ARG A 403 -24.29 -14.79 -13.14
CA ARG A 403 -23.19 -13.85 -12.84
C ARG A 403 -22.29 -13.56 -14.05
N THR A 404 -22.88 -13.48 -15.25
CA THR A 404 -22.13 -13.19 -16.47
C THR A 404 -21.65 -11.73 -16.49
N ILE A 405 -20.57 -11.48 -17.22
CA ILE A 405 -19.93 -10.15 -17.34
C ILE A 405 -19.93 -9.81 -18.82
N SER A 406 -21.12 -9.69 -19.38
CA SER A 406 -21.30 -9.67 -20.83
C SER A 406 -20.88 -8.36 -21.48
N ASN A 407 -20.16 -8.46 -22.59
CA ASN A 407 -19.91 -7.34 -23.50
C ASN A 407 -20.13 -7.81 -24.95
N ALA A 408 -20.66 -6.90 -25.77
CA ALA A 408 -20.89 -7.12 -27.20
C ALA A 408 -20.36 -5.94 -28.01
N LEU A 409 -19.54 -6.20 -29.03
CA LEU A 409 -18.89 -5.18 -29.84
C LEU A 409 -19.38 -5.25 -31.28
N THR A 410 -19.96 -4.15 -31.76
CA THR A 410 -20.31 -3.94 -33.17
C THR A 410 -19.36 -2.91 -33.79
N VAL A 411 -18.69 -3.27 -34.89
CA VAL A 411 -17.66 -2.45 -35.55
C VAL A 411 -18.15 -1.95 -36.91
N GLU A 412 -18.13 -0.63 -37.10
CA GLU A 412 -18.32 0.03 -38.39
C GLU A 412 -16.97 0.45 -38.97
N LEU A 413 -16.73 0.11 -40.24
CA LEU A 413 -15.50 0.44 -40.96
C LEU A 413 -15.66 1.71 -41.81
N ASN A 414 -14.54 2.32 -42.20
CA ASN A 414 -14.52 3.56 -42.98
C ASN A 414 -15.19 3.44 -44.37
N ASP A 415 -15.27 2.23 -44.92
CA ASP A 415 -15.94 1.94 -46.19
C ASP A 415 -17.46 1.70 -46.06
N GLY A 416 -18.00 1.81 -44.84
CA GLY A 416 -19.41 1.57 -44.54
C GLY A 416 -19.75 0.11 -44.21
N THR A 417 -18.79 -0.82 -44.28
CA THR A 417 -18.99 -2.21 -43.85
C THR A 417 -19.23 -2.25 -42.34
N VAL A 418 -20.25 -3.00 -41.91
CA VAL A 418 -20.49 -3.33 -40.50
C VAL A 418 -20.17 -4.80 -40.27
N LEU A 419 -19.26 -5.09 -39.35
CA LEU A 419 -18.94 -6.46 -38.97
C LEU A 419 -20.06 -7.06 -38.11
N GLU A 420 -20.19 -8.40 -38.13
CA GLU A 420 -21.10 -9.12 -37.23
C GLU A 420 -20.75 -8.80 -35.76
N GLU A 421 -21.78 -8.60 -34.93
CA GLU A 421 -21.58 -8.31 -33.51
C GLU A 421 -20.91 -9.48 -32.80
N VAL A 422 -19.79 -9.21 -32.13
CA VAL A 422 -19.08 -10.22 -31.34
C VAL A 422 -19.53 -10.11 -29.89
N VAL A 423 -20.29 -11.10 -29.42
CA VAL A 423 -20.77 -11.20 -28.04
C VAL A 423 -19.90 -12.18 -27.24
N VAL A 424 -19.48 -11.77 -26.04
CA VAL A 424 -18.84 -12.65 -25.07
C VAL A 424 -19.54 -12.46 -23.72
N GLU A 425 -20.24 -13.48 -23.25
CA GLU A 425 -21.07 -13.41 -22.03
C GLU A 425 -20.24 -13.70 -20.77
N ALA A 426 -19.47 -14.79 -20.79
CA ALA A 426 -18.66 -15.23 -19.68
C ALA A 426 -17.16 -15.07 -20.02
N PRO A 427 -16.39 -14.30 -19.23
CA PRO A 427 -14.94 -14.22 -19.44
C PRO A 427 -14.30 -15.58 -19.17
N LEU A 428 -13.12 -15.82 -19.75
CA LEU A 428 -12.43 -17.11 -19.62
C LEU A 428 -12.30 -17.57 -18.15
N GLY A 429 -12.01 -16.66 -17.22
CA GLY A 429 -11.89 -17.02 -15.79
C GLY A 429 -13.19 -17.19 -15.03
N HIS A 430 -14.35 -17.17 -15.69
CA HIS A 430 -15.65 -17.46 -15.09
C HIS A 430 -15.81 -18.94 -14.75
N ARG A 431 -16.64 -19.28 -13.75
CA ARG A 431 -16.90 -20.68 -13.35
C ARG A 431 -17.33 -21.57 -14.53
N LEU A 432 -18.19 -21.03 -15.40
CA LEU A 432 -18.72 -21.74 -16.58
C LEU A 432 -17.64 -22.17 -17.59
N ARG A 433 -16.45 -21.55 -17.56
CA ARG A 433 -15.33 -21.83 -18.46
C ARG A 433 -14.10 -22.36 -17.71
N ARG A 434 -14.28 -22.92 -16.50
CA ARG A 434 -13.18 -23.32 -15.61
C ARG A 434 -12.18 -24.29 -16.24
N GLU A 435 -12.65 -25.33 -16.91
CA GLU A 435 -11.76 -26.33 -17.52
C GLU A 435 -11.00 -25.76 -18.73
N GLU A 436 -11.62 -24.84 -19.48
CA GLU A 436 -10.94 -24.06 -20.52
C GLU A 436 -9.88 -23.12 -19.90
N ALA A 437 -10.17 -22.54 -18.73
CA ALA A 437 -9.30 -21.57 -18.05
C ALA A 437 -8.05 -22.18 -17.41
N LYS A 438 -8.14 -23.39 -16.83
CA LYS A 438 -7.06 -24.01 -16.04
C LYS A 438 -5.70 -24.05 -16.76
N PRO A 439 -5.60 -24.50 -18.03
CA PRO A 439 -4.34 -24.44 -18.77
C PRO A 439 -3.78 -23.01 -18.89
N HIS A 440 -4.63 -22.03 -19.14
CA HIS A 440 -4.21 -20.63 -19.28
C HIS A 440 -3.82 -19.98 -17.95
N ILE A 441 -4.44 -20.37 -16.82
CA ILE A 441 -4.01 -19.99 -15.48
C ILE A 441 -2.60 -20.53 -15.21
N LEU A 442 -2.33 -21.78 -15.61
CA LEU A 442 -1.01 -22.38 -15.44
C LEU A 442 0.06 -21.69 -16.30
N GLU A 443 -0.25 -21.35 -17.55
CA GLU A 443 0.66 -20.59 -18.41
C GLU A 443 0.92 -19.17 -17.88
N LYS A 444 -0.10 -18.50 -17.33
CA LYS A 444 0.07 -17.22 -16.61
C LYS A 444 1.00 -17.39 -15.42
N TYR A 445 0.76 -18.39 -14.57
CA TYR A 445 1.59 -18.69 -13.41
C TYR A 445 3.05 -18.93 -13.81
N LYS A 446 3.29 -19.81 -14.80
CA LYS A 446 4.62 -20.10 -15.33
C LYS A 446 5.35 -18.85 -15.83
N ARG A 447 4.66 -18.00 -16.60
CA ARG A 447 5.21 -16.74 -17.11
C ARG A 447 5.61 -15.79 -15.98
N HIS A 448 4.79 -15.66 -14.94
CA HIS A 448 5.13 -14.82 -13.80
C HIS A 448 6.32 -15.38 -12.99
N LEU A 449 6.41 -16.71 -12.83
CA LEU A 449 7.57 -17.34 -12.19
C LEU A 449 8.88 -17.14 -12.97
N SER A 450 8.85 -17.19 -14.30
CA SER A 450 10.05 -17.19 -15.16
C SER A 450 10.90 -15.92 -15.08
N HIS A 451 10.36 -14.83 -14.54
CA HIS A 451 11.13 -13.60 -14.31
C HIS A 451 12.00 -13.64 -13.05
N HIS A 452 11.77 -14.61 -12.16
CA HIS A 452 12.37 -14.67 -10.83
C HIS A 452 13.17 -15.94 -10.57
N PHE A 453 12.87 -17.03 -11.28
CA PHE A 453 13.44 -18.35 -11.03
C PHE A 453 14.00 -18.97 -12.30
N SER A 454 14.96 -19.88 -12.13
CA SER A 454 15.49 -20.69 -13.24
C SER A 454 14.41 -21.59 -13.86
N GLU A 455 14.55 -21.97 -15.13
CA GLU A 455 13.58 -22.86 -15.79
C GLU A 455 13.35 -24.18 -15.04
N ALA A 456 14.40 -24.72 -14.41
CA ALA A 456 14.32 -25.95 -13.60
C ALA A 456 13.40 -25.75 -12.38
N GLN A 457 13.60 -24.66 -11.64
CA GLN A 457 12.75 -24.31 -10.50
C GLN A 457 11.32 -24.01 -10.94
N VAL A 458 11.13 -23.25 -12.03
CA VAL A 458 9.78 -22.98 -12.57
C VAL A 458 9.04 -24.28 -12.87
N ARG A 459 9.70 -25.26 -13.49
CA ARG A 459 9.11 -26.57 -13.77
C ARG A 459 8.73 -27.30 -12.47
N GLU A 460 9.61 -27.33 -11.47
CA GLU A 460 9.34 -27.97 -10.17
C GLU A 460 8.14 -27.32 -9.46
N LEU A 461 8.04 -26.00 -9.50
CA LEU A 461 6.93 -25.23 -8.91
C LEU A 461 5.61 -25.48 -9.64
N VAL A 462 5.64 -25.56 -10.96
CA VAL A 462 4.47 -25.88 -11.79
C VAL A 462 4.00 -27.30 -11.51
N GLU A 463 4.91 -28.27 -11.49
CA GLU A 463 4.62 -29.67 -11.17
C GLU A 463 4.05 -29.83 -9.76
N LEU A 464 4.64 -29.14 -8.77
CA LEU A 464 4.13 -29.11 -7.40
C LEU A 464 2.72 -28.48 -7.34
N GLY A 465 2.50 -27.38 -8.04
CA GLY A 465 1.22 -26.67 -8.04
C GLY A 465 0.06 -27.51 -8.59
N VAL A 466 0.31 -28.36 -9.59
CA VAL A 466 -0.71 -29.24 -10.18
C VAL A 466 -0.91 -30.55 -9.41
N ASP A 467 0.07 -30.99 -8.63
CA ASP A 467 -0.07 -32.13 -7.71
C ASP A 467 -0.69 -31.70 -6.37
N GLY A 468 -2.03 -31.60 -6.35
CA GLY A 468 -2.77 -31.15 -5.18
C GLY A 468 -2.48 -31.97 -3.91
N LYS A 469 -2.31 -33.29 -4.04
CA LYS A 469 -2.04 -34.16 -2.88
C LYS A 469 -0.67 -33.85 -2.26
N LYS A 470 0.36 -33.70 -3.10
CA LYS A 470 1.69 -33.36 -2.62
C LYS A 470 1.70 -31.96 -2.01
N LEU A 471 1.14 -30.97 -2.72
CA LEU A 471 1.09 -29.59 -2.27
C LEU A 471 0.41 -29.45 -0.91
N GLU A 472 -0.78 -30.03 -0.72
CA GLU A 472 -1.58 -29.94 0.50
C GLU A 472 -0.87 -30.44 1.77
N THR A 473 0.09 -31.37 1.62
CA THR A 473 0.82 -31.97 2.75
C THR A 473 2.04 -31.19 3.20
N LEU A 474 2.55 -30.25 2.39
CA LEU A 474 3.73 -29.47 2.74
C LEU A 474 3.42 -28.54 3.92
N SER A 475 4.35 -28.46 4.87
CA SER A 475 4.27 -27.42 5.91
C SER A 475 4.49 -26.04 5.27
N VAL A 476 3.81 -25.01 5.78
CA VAL A 476 3.83 -23.68 5.14
C VAL A 476 5.22 -23.08 5.08
N ASP A 477 6.03 -23.23 6.11
CA ASP A 477 7.41 -22.70 6.14
C ASP A 477 8.32 -23.43 5.14
N GLU A 478 8.17 -24.74 4.96
CA GLU A 478 8.87 -25.49 3.90
C GLU A 478 8.37 -25.10 2.51
N TYR A 479 7.05 -24.87 2.37
CA TYR A 479 6.49 -24.36 1.13
C TYR A 479 7.08 -22.99 0.82
N VAL A 480 7.21 -22.07 1.77
CA VAL A 480 7.81 -20.74 1.56
C VAL A 480 9.32 -20.84 1.28
N ASP A 481 10.08 -21.59 2.09
CA ASP A 481 11.54 -21.68 2.01
C ASP A 481 12.03 -22.38 0.75
N ASN A 482 11.43 -23.52 0.38
CA ASN A 482 11.94 -24.36 -0.69
C ASN A 482 11.55 -23.86 -2.09
N ASN A 483 10.59 -22.92 -2.18
CA ASN A 483 9.94 -22.60 -3.45
C ASN A 483 9.94 -21.10 -3.78
N TRP A 484 10.18 -20.22 -2.81
CA TRP A 484 9.97 -18.78 -3.01
C TRP A 484 11.10 -17.89 -2.51
N ILE A 485 12.18 -18.47 -1.98
CA ILE A 485 13.43 -17.74 -1.81
C ILE A 485 14.10 -17.76 -3.17
N ALA A 486 14.18 -16.58 -3.80
CA ALA A 486 15.13 -16.41 -4.87
C ALA A 486 16.50 -16.58 -4.23
N PHE A 487 17.05 -17.80 -4.29
CA PHE A 487 18.48 -17.95 -4.05
C PHE A 487 19.13 -16.94 -5.00
N PRO A 488 19.88 -15.93 -4.52
CA PRO A 488 20.79 -15.24 -5.41
C PRO A 488 21.55 -16.37 -6.10
N PRO A 489 21.61 -16.41 -7.45
CA PRO A 489 22.20 -17.53 -8.13
C PRO A 489 23.51 -17.82 -7.44
N GLU A 490 23.62 -18.99 -6.79
CA GLU A 490 24.92 -19.52 -6.49
C GLU A 490 25.64 -19.43 -7.82
N TYR A 491 26.79 -18.76 -7.79
CA TYR A 491 27.64 -18.42 -8.91
C TYR A 491 28.06 -19.72 -9.63
N GLN A 492 27.14 -20.36 -10.33
CA GLN A 492 27.41 -21.25 -11.45
C GLN A 492 27.77 -20.30 -12.56
N GLY A 493 29.08 -20.18 -12.75
CA GLY A 493 29.68 -19.24 -13.67
C GLY A 493 29.01 -19.26 -15.04
N SER A 494 29.04 -18.09 -15.66
CA SER A 494 28.60 -17.77 -17.02
C SER A 494 27.14 -17.34 -17.18
N GLU A 495 26.79 -16.16 -16.65
CA GLU A 495 26.21 -15.08 -17.46
C GLU A 495 26.25 -13.75 -16.68
N MET A 496 27.35 -13.01 -16.84
CA MET A 496 27.35 -11.59 -16.50
C MET A 496 26.40 -10.87 -17.46
N VAL A 497 25.42 -10.17 -16.90
CA VAL A 497 24.85 -8.98 -17.54
C VAL A 497 26.02 -8.15 -18.05
N THR A 498 26.18 -8.06 -19.36
CA THR A 498 27.29 -7.32 -19.96
C THR A 498 27.10 -5.85 -19.64
N MET A 499 27.90 -5.34 -18.70
CA MET A 499 28.10 -3.90 -18.55
C MET A 499 28.54 -3.34 -19.90
N ASP A 500 27.98 -2.20 -20.32
CA ASP A 500 28.38 -1.57 -21.57
C ASP A 500 29.88 -1.26 -21.55
N ARG A 501 30.55 -1.42 -22.70
CA ARG A 501 31.98 -1.16 -22.86
C ARG A 501 32.34 0.25 -22.40
N GLN A 502 31.46 1.24 -22.60
CA GLN A 502 31.67 2.61 -22.12
C GLN A 502 31.66 2.71 -20.60
N GLU A 503 30.84 1.89 -19.93
CA GLU A 503 30.72 1.86 -18.48
C GLU A 503 31.94 1.20 -17.83
N ILE A 504 32.46 0.11 -18.41
CA ILE A 504 33.73 -0.51 -18.01
C ILE A 504 34.90 0.49 -18.14
N ILE A 505 34.94 1.23 -19.25
CA ILE A 505 35.96 2.28 -19.47
C ILE A 505 35.84 3.39 -18.42
N ALA A 506 34.62 3.85 -18.11
CA ALA A 506 34.39 4.91 -17.12
C ALA A 506 34.77 4.48 -15.70
N ILE A 507 34.49 3.24 -15.32
CA ILE A 507 34.84 2.66 -14.01
C ILE A 507 36.35 2.48 -13.89
N ASN A 508 37.00 1.85 -14.88
CA ASN A 508 38.46 1.69 -14.87
C ASN A 508 39.18 3.04 -14.84
N LYS A 509 38.67 4.04 -15.57
CA LYS A 509 39.19 5.41 -15.51
C LYS A 509 39.08 6.02 -14.12
N SER A 510 37.97 5.78 -13.42
CA SER A 510 37.75 6.27 -12.05
C SER A 510 38.66 5.58 -11.03
N LEU A 511 38.85 4.27 -11.15
CA LEU A 511 39.79 3.50 -10.30
C LEU A 511 41.23 4.00 -10.47
N ARG A 512 41.67 4.26 -11.70
CA ARG A 512 43.00 4.85 -11.98
C ARG A 512 43.14 6.25 -11.38
N LEU A 513 42.12 7.09 -11.49
CA LEU A 513 42.11 8.43 -10.88
C LEU A 513 42.29 8.35 -9.37
N ILE A 514 41.53 7.49 -8.70
CA ILE A 514 41.65 7.30 -7.25
C ILE A 514 43.05 6.82 -6.88
N LYS A 515 43.61 5.85 -7.61
CA LYS A 515 44.96 5.35 -7.36
C LYS A 515 46.03 6.44 -7.55
N ASN A 516 45.94 7.23 -8.62
CA ASN A 516 46.88 8.33 -8.89
C ASN A 516 46.83 9.44 -7.83
N GLU A 517 45.62 9.78 -7.34
CA GLU A 517 45.48 10.76 -6.25
C GLU A 517 46.04 10.20 -4.93
N LEU A 518 45.83 8.91 -4.64
CA LEU A 518 46.44 8.24 -3.49
C LEU A 518 47.97 8.21 -3.58
N GLU A 519 48.54 7.93 -4.77
CA GLU A 519 49.98 8.00 -5.03
C GLU A 519 50.51 9.44 -4.84
N THR A 520 49.75 10.45 -5.29
CA THR A 520 50.11 11.87 -5.09
C THR A 520 50.09 12.26 -3.61
N LEU A 521 49.14 11.74 -2.82
CA LEU A 521 49.08 11.96 -1.38
C LEU A 521 50.24 11.26 -0.66
N LEU A 522 50.65 10.08 -1.13
CA LEU A 522 51.81 9.35 -0.63
C LEU A 522 53.10 10.13 -0.90
N GLU A 523 53.30 10.61 -2.14
CA GLU A 523 54.46 11.41 -2.53
C GLU A 523 54.57 12.73 -1.75
N LYS A 524 53.43 13.32 -1.39
CA LYS A 524 53.36 14.54 -0.57
C LYS A 524 53.48 14.28 0.93
N GLY A 525 53.63 13.02 1.35
CA GLY A 525 53.74 12.62 2.75
C GLY A 525 52.47 12.84 3.56
N VAL A 526 51.31 12.93 2.91
CA VAL A 526 50.00 13.09 3.56
C VAL A 526 49.47 11.75 4.06
N VAL A 527 49.79 10.66 3.36
CA VAL A 527 49.51 9.27 3.77
C VAL A 527 50.82 8.48 3.83
N SER A 528 50.90 7.49 4.73
CA SER A 528 52.04 6.57 4.81
C SER A 528 51.91 5.42 3.82
N ASP A 529 53.03 4.75 3.53
CA ASP A 529 53.05 3.56 2.67
C ASP A 529 52.06 2.47 3.14
N ASP A 530 51.96 2.26 4.46
CA ASP A 530 51.01 1.29 5.04
C ASP A 530 49.53 1.66 4.76
N VAL A 531 49.20 2.95 4.81
CA VAL A 531 47.83 3.44 4.54
C VAL A 531 47.53 3.35 3.05
N PHE A 532 48.51 3.71 2.21
CA PHE A 532 48.40 3.54 0.77
C PHE A 532 48.13 2.09 0.39
N ASP A 533 48.90 1.14 0.94
CA ASP A 533 48.75 -0.29 0.65
C ASP A 533 47.42 -0.88 1.12
N GLN A 534 46.92 -0.44 2.29
CA GLN A 534 45.62 -0.87 2.80
C GLN A 534 44.48 -0.37 1.91
N VAL A 535 44.49 0.90 1.52
CA VAL A 535 43.45 1.49 0.66
C VAL A 535 43.55 0.93 -0.76
N ALA A 536 44.75 0.76 -1.31
CA ALA A 536 44.97 0.19 -2.64
C ALA A 536 44.49 -1.27 -2.72
N LYS A 537 44.62 -2.06 -1.65
CA LYS A 537 44.08 -3.43 -1.57
C LYS A 537 42.55 -3.49 -1.49
N LEU A 538 41.91 -2.44 -0.98
CA LEU A 538 40.45 -2.34 -0.90
C LEU A 538 39.83 -1.88 -2.23
N LEU A 539 40.61 -1.32 -3.15
CA LEU A 539 40.12 -0.95 -4.48
C LEU A 539 39.92 -2.21 -5.36
N PRO A 540 38.78 -2.32 -6.06
CA PRO A 540 38.57 -3.39 -7.03
C PRO A 540 39.62 -3.38 -8.16
N ALA A 541 39.95 -4.56 -8.68
CA ALA A 541 40.77 -4.67 -9.88
C ALA A 541 40.03 -4.13 -11.11
N GLU A 542 40.78 -3.57 -12.07
CA GLU A 542 40.21 -3.11 -13.34
C GLU A 542 39.65 -4.29 -14.16
N SER A 543 38.48 -4.08 -14.76
CA SER A 543 37.82 -5.07 -15.61
C SER A 543 38.43 -5.08 -17.02
N PRO A 544 38.74 -6.26 -17.61
CA PRO A 544 39.36 -6.35 -18.94
C PRO A 544 38.43 -5.89 -20.07
N LEU A 545 38.99 -5.23 -21.09
CA LEU A 545 38.23 -4.66 -22.23
C LEU A 545 38.12 -5.56 -23.47
N SER A 546 38.62 -6.80 -23.43
CA SER A 546 38.58 -7.75 -24.55
C SER A 546 38.49 -9.20 -24.06
N ARG A 547 37.58 -9.99 -24.64
CA ARG A 547 37.65 -11.46 -24.64
C ARG A 547 38.27 -11.88 -25.98
N THR A 548 39.42 -12.54 -25.94
CA THR A 548 39.86 -13.42 -27.03
C THR A 548 39.79 -14.84 -26.50
N GLU A 549 38.86 -15.61 -27.04
CA GLU A 549 38.79 -17.07 -26.86
C GLU A 549 39.99 -17.73 -27.57
N THR A 550 40.63 -18.70 -26.92
CA THR A 550 41.26 -19.88 -27.57
C THR A 550 41.58 -20.96 -26.52
N PRO A 551 41.70 -22.25 -26.92
CA PRO A 551 41.41 -23.39 -26.05
C PRO A 551 42.62 -24.27 -25.63
N SER A 552 42.42 -24.97 -24.50
CA SER A 552 43.08 -26.22 -24.03
C SER A 552 44.51 -26.18 -23.47
N ALA A 553 44.71 -26.66 -22.22
CA ALA A 553 45.38 -27.94 -21.93
C ALA A 553 45.67 -28.21 -20.42
N ALA A 554 45.43 -29.47 -20.04
CA ALA A 554 46.19 -30.34 -19.12
C ALA A 554 46.17 -30.12 -17.58
N ALA A 555 45.35 -30.95 -16.94
CA ALA A 555 45.65 -31.89 -15.84
C ALA A 555 46.85 -31.64 -14.90
N GLN A 556 46.58 -31.63 -13.59
CA GLN A 556 47.33 -32.45 -12.63
C GLN A 556 46.47 -32.81 -11.40
N ARG A 557 46.43 -34.12 -11.12
CA ARG A 557 45.84 -34.76 -9.94
C ARG A 557 46.86 -34.81 -8.81
N SER A 558 46.41 -34.66 -7.57
CA SER A 558 47.00 -35.36 -6.41
C SER A 558 45.99 -35.48 -5.27
N SER A 559 45.82 -36.71 -4.79
CA SER A 559 44.91 -37.16 -3.73
C SER A 559 45.58 -37.15 -2.33
N PRO A 560 44.98 -37.64 -1.22
CA PRO A 560 44.95 -36.95 0.07
C PRO A 560 45.87 -37.55 1.15
N SER A 561 46.06 -36.82 2.25
CA SER A 561 46.78 -37.30 3.45
C SER A 561 45.93 -37.12 4.72
N VAL A 562 46.03 -38.15 5.57
CA VAL A 562 45.21 -38.53 6.73
C VAL A 562 45.71 -37.87 8.04
N ALA A 563 44.77 -37.73 8.98
CA ALA A 563 44.83 -37.12 10.31
C ALA A 563 45.73 -37.78 11.38
N ALA A 564 46.07 -37.00 12.43
CA ALA A 564 46.20 -37.43 13.84
C ALA A 564 46.43 -36.22 14.82
N PRO A 565 46.16 -36.34 16.14
CA PRO A 565 45.39 -35.34 16.92
C PRO A 565 46.12 -34.77 18.19
N PRO A 566 45.48 -34.30 19.30
CA PRO A 566 45.62 -32.93 19.83
C PRO A 566 46.18 -32.83 21.28
N THR A 567 46.39 -31.61 21.80
CA THR A 567 46.54 -31.26 23.25
C THR A 567 46.33 -29.75 23.50
N PRO A 568 46.02 -29.29 24.74
CA PRO A 568 44.90 -28.36 24.97
C PRO A 568 45.23 -27.03 25.70
N VAL A 569 44.14 -26.27 25.94
CA VAL A 569 43.86 -25.25 26.99
C VAL A 569 44.06 -23.77 26.64
N SER A 570 42.95 -23.01 26.60
CA SER A 570 42.64 -21.87 27.53
C SER A 570 41.32 -21.17 27.14
N ALA A 571 40.46 -20.94 28.14
CA ALA A 571 39.12 -20.34 28.02
C ALA A 571 39.11 -18.81 28.24
N PRO A 572 38.03 -18.11 27.86
CA PRO A 572 37.56 -16.95 28.62
C PRO A 572 36.05 -16.95 28.93
N GLN A 573 35.77 -16.97 30.24
CA GLN A 573 34.83 -16.22 31.08
C GLN A 573 33.50 -15.62 30.54
N THR A 574 32.42 -15.92 31.29
CA THR A 574 31.13 -15.21 31.39
C THR A 574 31.10 -14.26 32.60
N PRO A 575 30.21 -13.23 32.62
CA PRO A 575 29.21 -13.12 33.72
C PRO A 575 27.89 -12.36 33.31
N PRO A 576 26.91 -12.08 34.21
CA PRO A 576 26.00 -13.03 34.87
C PRO A 576 24.49 -12.64 34.77
N VAL A 577 23.60 -13.62 34.98
CA VAL A 577 22.15 -13.44 35.22
C VAL A 577 21.84 -13.90 36.65
N GLN A 578 21.24 -13.02 37.49
CA GLN A 578 20.17 -13.30 38.47
C GLN A 578 20.11 -12.26 39.61
N SER A 579 18.96 -11.56 39.71
CA SER A 579 18.19 -11.22 40.94
C SER A 579 17.06 -10.27 40.48
N MET A 580 15.78 -10.37 40.84
CA MET A 580 15.11 -11.04 41.94
C MET A 580 13.77 -11.64 41.49
N ALA A 581 13.52 -12.89 41.88
CA ALA A 581 12.19 -13.39 42.16
C ALA A 581 11.94 -13.16 43.65
N ASN A 582 10.85 -12.47 43.97
CA ASN A 582 9.98 -12.69 45.14
C ASN A 582 8.97 -11.56 45.21
N MET A 583 7.71 -11.83 44.87
CA MET A 583 6.64 -11.57 45.83
C MET A 583 5.39 -12.35 45.44
N ALA A 584 4.89 -13.07 46.44
CA ALA A 584 3.83 -14.05 46.39
C ALA A 584 2.43 -13.41 46.41
N LEU A 585 1.46 -14.27 46.09
CA LEU A 585 0.02 -14.08 46.09
C LEU A 585 -0.57 -13.66 47.45
N ASN A 586 -1.73 -12.99 47.34
CA ASN A 586 -2.81 -12.79 48.31
C ASN A 586 -2.59 -11.87 49.52
N GLN A 587 -3.34 -10.75 49.54
CA GLN A 587 -4.11 -10.28 50.71
C GLN A 587 -5.14 -9.18 50.33
N ASN A 588 -6.29 -9.23 51.02
CA ASN A 588 -7.52 -8.42 50.87
C ASN A 588 -7.37 -6.92 51.25
N PRO A 589 -8.37 -6.06 50.91
CA PRO A 589 -8.21 -4.59 50.82
C PRO A 589 -8.67 -3.81 52.07
N PRO A 590 -8.24 -2.54 52.27
CA PRO A 590 -8.84 -1.61 53.24
C PRO A 590 -9.56 -0.41 52.53
N PRO A 591 -10.32 0.46 53.23
CA PRO A 591 -11.75 0.63 53.01
C PRO A 591 -12.16 1.87 52.18
N SER A 592 -13.42 1.82 51.75
CA SER A 592 -14.20 2.82 51.03
C SER A 592 -14.28 4.18 51.72
N HIS A 593 -13.97 5.25 50.96
CA HIS A 593 -14.54 6.58 51.18
C HIS A 593 -15.56 6.90 50.09
N HIS A 594 -16.76 7.26 50.53
CA HIS A 594 -17.93 7.58 49.71
C HIS A 594 -17.68 8.77 48.79
N ALA A 595 -17.87 8.58 47.48
CA ALA A 595 -18.13 9.66 46.54
C ALA A 595 -19.38 9.28 45.71
N GLN A 596 -20.38 10.15 45.76
CA GLN A 596 -21.67 10.00 45.09
C GLN A 596 -21.50 9.98 43.55
N PRO A 597 -22.30 9.19 42.81
CA PRO A 597 -22.27 9.22 41.35
C PRO A 597 -22.98 10.46 40.78
N PRO A 598 -22.54 11.01 39.63
CA PRO A 598 -23.25 12.08 38.94
C PRO A 598 -24.55 11.55 38.28
N PRO A 599 -25.55 12.43 38.03
CA PRO A 599 -26.89 12.03 37.60
C PRO A 599 -26.93 11.45 36.17
N SER A 600 -27.93 10.59 35.94
CA SER A 600 -28.17 9.81 34.72
C SER A 600 -28.69 10.65 33.54
N TYR A 601 -28.32 10.23 32.32
CA TYR A 601 -28.77 10.79 31.04
C TYR A 601 -30.20 10.37 30.68
N GLN A 602 -31.20 10.82 31.45
CA GLN A 602 -32.62 10.62 31.10
C GLN A 602 -33.40 11.92 30.86
N GLN A 603 -32.73 13.06 30.70
CA GLN A 603 -33.42 14.32 30.38
C GLN A 603 -32.63 15.18 29.39
N THR A 604 -32.68 14.84 28.10
CA THR A 604 -32.50 15.81 27.00
C THR A 604 -33.34 15.37 25.80
N CYS A 605 -34.21 16.24 25.30
CA CYS A 605 -35.02 16.01 24.10
C CYS A 605 -34.17 16.13 22.81
N ALA A 606 -34.62 15.46 21.74
CA ALA A 606 -33.96 15.47 20.42
C ALA A 606 -34.06 16.84 19.72
N PRO A 607 -33.06 17.24 18.90
CA PRO A 607 -33.13 18.47 18.11
C PRO A 607 -34.03 18.30 16.88
N SER A 608 -34.75 19.36 16.51
CA SER A 608 -35.64 19.43 15.35
C SER A 608 -34.91 19.86 14.07
N LEU A 609 -35.37 19.34 12.91
CA LEU A 609 -34.85 19.66 11.57
C LEU A 609 -35.26 21.08 11.11
N PRO A 610 -34.44 21.79 10.31
CA PRO A 610 -34.77 23.12 9.82
C PRO A 610 -35.75 23.09 8.60
N PRO A 611 -36.56 24.15 8.38
CA PRO A 611 -37.52 24.22 7.28
C PRO A 611 -36.87 24.59 5.93
N ARG A 612 -37.43 24.06 4.83
CA ARG A 612 -37.09 24.42 3.43
C ARG A 612 -37.64 25.81 3.07
N GLY A 613 -36.76 26.72 2.66
CA GLY A 613 -37.09 27.98 1.98
C GLY A 613 -35.89 28.93 1.93
N GLY A 614 -35.26 29.09 0.76
CA GLY A 614 -34.06 29.92 0.58
C GLY A 614 -34.35 31.34 0.06
N PRO A 615 -33.58 32.38 0.46
CA PRO A 615 -33.45 33.65 -0.25
C PRO A 615 -32.26 33.65 -1.26
N PRO A 616 -32.20 34.61 -2.20
CA PRO A 616 -31.38 34.53 -3.41
C PRO A 616 -29.87 34.73 -3.19
N ALA A 617 -29.10 34.25 -4.17
CA ALA A 617 -27.65 34.06 -4.14
C ALA A 617 -26.83 35.32 -3.81
N ALA A 618 -25.92 35.17 -2.85
CA ALA A 618 -24.84 36.11 -2.54
C ALA A 618 -23.68 35.98 -3.57
N PRO A 619 -22.91 37.06 -3.83
CA PRO A 619 -21.74 37.02 -4.71
C PRO A 619 -20.67 36.04 -4.20
N PRO A 620 -19.81 35.48 -5.08
CA PRO A 620 -18.87 34.42 -4.72
C PRO A 620 -17.88 34.88 -3.64
N PRO A 621 -17.54 34.02 -2.67
CA PRO A 621 -16.63 34.39 -1.58
C PRO A 621 -15.22 34.64 -2.12
N GLU A 622 -14.65 35.81 -1.82
CA GLU A 622 -13.21 36.06 -1.99
C GLU A 622 -12.44 35.06 -1.13
N LYS A 623 -11.44 34.38 -1.72
CA LYS A 623 -10.59 33.43 -0.98
C LYS A 623 -9.98 34.14 0.23
N PRO A 624 -10.07 33.57 1.45
CA PRO A 624 -9.50 34.20 2.63
C PRO A 624 -7.98 34.35 2.47
N VAL A 625 -7.47 35.56 2.72
CA VAL A 625 -6.02 35.82 2.74
C VAL A 625 -5.43 35.20 4.01
N LEU A 626 -4.58 34.20 3.83
CA LEU A 626 -3.92 33.48 4.92
C LEU A 626 -2.72 34.25 5.47
N ALA A 627 -2.02 35.01 4.62
CA ALA A 627 -0.90 35.84 5.00
C ALA A 627 -0.60 36.92 3.94
N HIS A 628 0.12 37.98 4.30
CA HIS A 628 0.76 38.88 3.35
C HIS A 628 2.27 38.62 3.34
N ALA A 629 2.85 38.58 2.14
CA ALA A 629 4.27 38.39 1.95
C ALA A 629 4.85 39.47 1.03
N ARG A 630 6.12 39.80 1.24
CA ARG A 630 6.89 40.73 0.41
C ARG A 630 7.93 39.95 -0.40
N ALA A 631 7.98 40.19 -1.70
CA ALA A 631 8.97 39.56 -2.58
C ALA A 631 10.40 40.01 -2.23
N LEU A 632 11.29 39.05 -1.95
CA LEU A 632 12.71 39.30 -1.71
C LEU A 632 13.50 39.40 -3.03
N TYR A 633 13.03 38.70 -4.06
CA TYR A 633 13.65 38.63 -5.38
C TYR A 633 12.58 38.75 -6.47
N LYS A 634 12.99 39.18 -7.66
CA LYS A 634 12.16 39.07 -8.86
C LYS A 634 11.92 37.60 -9.19
N TYR A 635 10.68 37.24 -9.48
CA TYR A 635 10.31 35.94 -10.01
C TYR A 635 9.58 36.13 -11.35
N GLN A 636 10.11 35.50 -12.40
CA GLN A 636 9.54 35.54 -13.73
C GLN A 636 8.95 34.16 -14.03
N ALA A 637 7.64 34.12 -14.19
CA ALA A 637 6.88 32.91 -14.47
C ALA A 637 7.38 32.23 -15.76
N ALA A 638 7.58 30.91 -15.69
CA ALA A 638 7.90 30.08 -16.85
C ALA A 638 6.63 29.47 -17.51
N ASP A 639 5.53 29.40 -16.77
CA ASP A 639 4.22 28.87 -17.18
C ASP A 639 3.11 29.86 -16.81
N ASN A 640 1.97 29.81 -17.49
CA ASN A 640 0.80 30.65 -17.29
C ASN A 640 0.10 30.43 -15.94
N ARG A 641 0.52 29.41 -15.17
CA ARG A 641 0.03 29.10 -13.82
C ARG A 641 0.84 29.79 -12.71
N ASP A 642 2.02 30.30 -13.06
CA ASP A 642 2.96 30.91 -12.12
C ASP A 642 2.71 32.42 -11.97
N LEU A 643 2.86 32.93 -10.76
CA LEU A 643 2.70 34.35 -10.46
C LEU A 643 4.04 35.08 -10.65
N SER A 644 4.15 35.93 -11.68
CA SER A 644 5.29 36.85 -11.81
C SER A 644 5.22 38.03 -10.84
N PHE A 645 6.35 38.41 -10.26
CA PHE A 645 6.47 39.59 -9.39
C PHE A 645 7.89 40.16 -9.40
N GLU A 646 7.97 41.45 -9.09
CA GLU A 646 9.22 42.17 -8.93
C GLU A 646 9.65 42.18 -7.45
N ARG A 647 10.93 42.47 -7.18
CA ARG A 647 11.41 42.64 -5.81
C ARG A 647 10.61 43.72 -5.09
N ASP A 648 10.29 43.46 -3.82
CA ASP A 648 9.48 44.27 -2.92
C ASP A 648 7.97 44.35 -3.24
N ASP A 649 7.47 43.60 -4.24
CA ASP A 649 6.03 43.44 -4.46
C ASP A 649 5.35 42.80 -3.24
N ARG A 650 4.13 43.25 -2.91
CA ARG A 650 3.26 42.64 -1.90
C ARG A 650 2.38 41.57 -2.54
N ILE A 651 2.31 40.42 -1.87
CA ILE A 651 1.58 39.25 -2.32
C ILE A 651 0.63 38.80 -1.21
N ALA A 652 -0.66 38.78 -1.52
CA ALA A 652 -1.68 38.19 -0.66
C ALA A 652 -1.71 36.68 -0.89
N VAL A 653 -1.34 35.90 0.13
CA VAL A 653 -1.28 34.44 0.07
C VAL A 653 -2.66 33.86 0.40
N TYR A 654 -3.19 33.04 -0.49
CA TYR A 654 -4.49 32.40 -0.33
C TYR A 654 -4.40 30.94 0.09
N GLU A 655 -3.31 30.25 -0.25
CA GLU A 655 -3.18 28.81 0.01
C GLU A 655 -1.71 28.39 0.09
N TYR A 656 -1.39 27.54 1.07
CA TYR A 656 -0.08 26.87 1.17
C TYR A 656 -0.17 25.51 0.48
N MET A 657 0.16 25.44 -0.81
CA MET A 657 -0.02 24.20 -1.58
C MET A 657 0.87 23.07 -1.08
N ASN A 658 2.13 23.39 -0.74
CA ASN A 658 3.07 22.50 -0.06
C ASN A 658 4.17 23.30 0.66
N ALA A 659 5.24 22.64 1.10
CA ALA A 659 6.34 23.26 1.84
C ALA A 659 7.08 24.35 1.05
N ASP A 660 7.11 24.23 -0.28
CA ASP A 660 7.95 25.04 -1.17
C ASP A 660 7.14 25.97 -2.09
N TRP A 661 5.85 25.72 -2.31
CA TRP A 661 5.01 26.45 -3.25
C TRP A 661 3.72 26.95 -2.62
N TRP A 662 3.44 28.24 -2.79
CA TRP A 662 2.25 28.93 -2.30
C TRP A 662 1.46 29.53 -3.45
N MET A 663 0.16 29.71 -3.26
CA MET A 663 -0.74 30.38 -4.19
C MET A 663 -1.12 31.74 -3.64
N GLY A 664 -1.07 32.77 -4.47
CA GLY A 664 -1.45 34.12 -4.05
C GLY A 664 -1.73 35.07 -5.20
N ARG A 665 -1.97 36.33 -4.84
CA ARG A 665 -2.19 37.44 -5.76
C ARG A 665 -1.15 38.51 -5.53
N ASN A 666 -0.51 38.96 -6.60
CA ASN A 666 0.33 40.15 -6.54
C ASN A 666 -0.57 41.38 -6.46
N GLU A 667 -0.44 42.16 -5.38
CA GLU A 667 -1.30 43.33 -5.13
C GLU A 667 -1.04 44.47 -6.13
N ARG A 668 0.17 44.54 -6.73
CA ARG A 668 0.52 45.55 -7.73
C ARG A 668 -0.06 45.24 -9.10
N THR A 669 0.00 43.99 -9.55
CA THR A 669 -0.44 43.61 -10.91
C THR A 669 -1.85 43.03 -10.92
N GLY A 670 -2.37 42.61 -9.78
CA GLY A 670 -3.65 41.92 -9.65
C GLY A 670 -3.63 40.47 -10.15
N ALA A 671 -2.52 40.00 -10.71
CA ALA A 671 -2.37 38.63 -11.23
C ALA A 671 -2.37 37.61 -10.09
N GLN A 672 -2.91 36.42 -10.37
CA GLN A 672 -2.95 35.29 -9.44
C GLN A 672 -2.16 34.12 -10.03
N GLY A 673 -1.51 33.36 -9.16
CA GLY A 673 -0.74 32.19 -9.57
C GLY A 673 0.10 31.63 -8.43
N ILE A 674 0.79 30.55 -8.72
CA ILE A 674 1.68 29.88 -7.77
C ILE A 674 3.07 30.50 -7.79
N PHE A 675 3.75 30.48 -6.65
CA PHE A 675 5.11 30.96 -6.54
C PHE A 675 5.90 30.25 -5.43
N PRO A 676 7.24 30.19 -5.56
CA PRO A 676 8.08 29.53 -4.59
C PRO A 676 8.22 30.36 -3.29
N LYS A 677 7.99 29.71 -2.15
CA LYS A 677 8.02 30.32 -0.80
C LYS A 677 9.34 31.02 -0.50
N ASN A 678 10.47 30.48 -0.95
CA ASN A 678 11.80 31.04 -0.69
C ASN A 678 12.08 32.36 -1.43
N TYR A 679 11.18 32.82 -2.31
CA TYR A 679 11.27 34.12 -2.98
C TYR A 679 10.58 35.26 -2.22
N VAL A 680 9.89 34.95 -1.12
CA VAL A 680 9.10 35.93 -0.37
C VAL A 680 9.44 35.89 1.12
N HIS A 681 9.20 37.00 1.80
CA HIS A 681 9.26 37.12 3.24
C HIS A 681 7.86 37.43 3.77
N VAL A 682 7.32 36.57 4.63
CA VAL A 682 6.01 36.80 5.25
C VAL A 682 6.11 37.97 6.22
N ASP A 683 5.20 38.94 6.10
CA ASP A 683 5.16 40.07 7.02
C ASP A 683 4.84 39.55 8.44
N PRO A 684 5.60 39.95 9.49
CA PRO A 684 5.44 39.43 10.86
C PRO A 684 4.06 39.67 11.47
N ALA A 685 3.32 40.65 10.95
CA ALA A 685 1.94 40.95 11.35
C ALA A 685 0.90 39.94 10.81
N SER A 686 1.33 38.99 9.96
CA SER A 686 0.50 37.99 9.29
C SER A 686 1.08 36.56 9.35
N ALA A 687 1.99 36.29 10.29
CA ALA A 687 2.46 34.94 10.53
C ALA A 687 1.34 34.06 11.14
N PRO A 688 1.16 32.81 10.69
CA PRO A 688 0.19 31.90 11.30
C PRO A 688 0.61 31.64 12.75
N LYS A 689 -0.22 32.06 13.71
CA LYS A 689 -0.11 31.59 15.09
C LYS A 689 -0.31 30.07 15.05
N GLN A 690 0.73 29.31 15.41
CA GLN A 690 0.59 27.88 15.72
C GLN A 690 -0.46 27.75 16.83
N GLN A 691 -1.67 27.34 16.46
CA GLN A 691 -2.79 27.23 17.38
C GLN A 691 -2.88 25.78 17.84
N TYR A 692 -2.30 25.52 19.01
CA TYR A 692 -2.69 24.42 19.90
C TYR A 692 -4.21 24.53 20.14
N MET A 693 -5.00 23.54 19.71
CA MET A 693 -6.42 23.46 20.05
C MET A 693 -6.59 23.00 21.50
N GLY A 694 -6.57 23.96 22.42
CA GLY A 694 -7.24 23.85 23.72
C GLY A 694 -8.65 24.44 23.60
N TYR A 695 -9.67 23.62 23.86
CA TYR A 695 -11.08 23.98 23.78
C TYR A 695 -11.53 24.67 25.08
N THR A 696 -12.20 25.82 25.02
CA THR A 696 -13.12 26.33 26.06
C THR A 696 -13.93 27.55 25.53
N PRO A 697 -15.12 27.84 26.08
CA PRO A 697 -16.38 27.95 25.33
C PRO A 697 -16.83 29.40 25.08
N PRO A 698 -17.80 29.65 24.18
CA PRO A 698 -18.23 31.01 23.85
C PRO A 698 -19.11 31.65 24.95
N ALA A 699 -18.84 32.92 25.21
CA ALA A 699 -19.63 33.86 26.01
C ALA A 699 -20.68 34.61 25.15
N PRO A 700 -21.72 35.21 25.76
CA PRO A 700 -23.06 35.31 25.18
C PRO A 700 -23.34 36.63 24.45
N LEU A 701 -24.25 36.58 23.47
CA LEU A 701 -24.89 37.76 22.88
C LEU A 701 -26.21 38.05 23.61
N GLY A 702 -26.34 39.27 24.12
CA GLY A 702 -27.52 39.77 24.81
C GLY A 702 -28.34 40.77 23.99
N GLY A 703 -29.62 40.81 24.33
CA GLY A 703 -30.61 41.86 24.03
C GLY A 703 -31.93 41.24 23.59
N GLY A 704 -33.07 41.34 24.27
CA GLY A 704 -33.48 41.89 25.57
C GLY A 704 -34.98 41.63 25.70
N TYR A 705 -35.52 41.48 26.92
CA TYR A 705 -36.78 42.13 27.37
C TYR A 705 -37.00 41.87 28.89
N ALA A 706 -37.20 42.99 29.60
CA ALA A 706 -37.87 43.27 30.88
C ALA A 706 -37.99 42.21 32.03
N ALA A 707 -37.64 42.67 33.24
CA ALA A 707 -37.67 42.00 34.55
C ALA A 707 -39.07 41.86 35.19
N PRO A 708 -39.20 41.05 36.26
CA PRO A 708 -39.13 41.61 37.63
C PRO A 708 -38.27 40.80 38.63
N ALA A 709 -37.90 41.47 39.73
CA ALA A 709 -36.96 41.06 40.80
C ALA A 709 -37.69 40.43 42.04
N PRO A 710 -37.01 40.15 43.18
CA PRO A 710 -35.82 39.32 43.44
C PRO A 710 -36.02 38.30 44.59
N ALA A 711 -35.18 37.26 44.70
CA ALA A 711 -34.95 36.56 45.98
C ALA A 711 -33.55 35.91 46.09
N ALA A 712 -32.79 36.43 47.06
CA ALA A 712 -31.76 35.86 47.93
C ALA A 712 -30.67 34.88 47.43
N GLN A 713 -29.44 35.27 47.80
CA GLN A 713 -28.13 34.65 47.58
C GLN A 713 -27.91 33.31 48.31
N ALA A 714 -27.13 32.42 47.68
CA ALA A 714 -26.14 31.59 48.37
C ALA A 714 -24.94 31.33 47.43
N GLN A 715 -23.77 31.82 47.83
CA GLN A 715 -22.49 31.72 47.11
C GLN A 715 -21.85 30.34 47.31
N ASN A 716 -21.31 29.76 46.24
CA ASN A 716 -20.52 28.52 46.27
C ASN A 716 -19.01 28.88 46.31
N PRO A 717 -18.19 28.29 47.20
CA PRO A 717 -16.83 28.73 47.49
C PRO A 717 -15.77 27.86 46.79
N TYR A 718 -15.32 28.22 45.60
CA TYR A 718 -14.03 27.73 45.03
C TYR A 718 -13.53 28.68 43.93
N ASN A 719 -13.37 29.95 44.27
CA ASN A 719 -12.61 30.89 43.43
C ASN A 719 -11.71 31.72 44.36
N ALA A 720 -10.47 31.24 44.55
CA ALA A 720 -9.40 31.99 45.18
C ALA A 720 -8.22 32.07 44.18
N PRO A 721 -7.80 33.28 43.78
CA PRO A 721 -6.70 33.47 42.85
C PRO A 721 -5.34 33.43 43.55
N ALA A 722 -4.35 32.76 42.96
CA ALA A 722 -2.94 32.91 43.32
C ALA A 722 -2.31 34.07 42.51
N PRO A 723 -1.56 34.99 43.15
CA PRO A 723 -0.93 36.14 42.48
C PRO A 723 0.46 35.82 41.86
N PRO A 724 0.99 36.70 40.98
CA PRO A 724 2.07 36.40 40.04
C PRO A 724 3.48 36.68 40.60
N MET A 725 4.47 35.93 40.12
CA MET A 725 5.90 36.23 40.33
C MET A 725 6.45 37.00 39.13
N ALA A 726 6.99 38.18 39.42
CA ALA A 726 7.64 39.10 38.49
C ALA A 726 9.14 38.79 38.33
N VAL A 727 9.67 39.25 37.20
CA VAL A 727 11.07 39.21 36.76
C VAL A 727 11.94 40.15 37.59
N ALA A 728 13.20 39.77 37.86
CA ALA A 728 14.26 40.71 38.23
C ALA A 728 15.59 40.32 37.54
N GLU A 729 16.09 41.25 36.73
CA GLU A 729 17.50 41.35 36.34
C GLU A 729 18.38 41.66 37.56
N GLY A 730 19.67 41.30 37.48
CA GLY A 730 20.70 42.05 38.23
C GLY A 730 21.89 41.24 38.73
N GLY A 731 23.04 41.49 38.09
CA GLY A 731 24.29 41.79 38.79
C GLY A 731 25.00 40.66 39.54
N SER A 732 25.96 40.03 38.87
CA SER A 732 27.06 39.31 39.53
C SER A 732 28.26 40.24 39.72
N ASN A 733 28.72 40.43 40.96
CA ASN A 733 30.07 40.90 41.24
C ASN A 733 30.61 40.43 42.60
N GLN A 734 31.88 39.98 42.56
CA GLN A 734 32.91 39.78 43.62
C GLN A 734 32.66 38.76 44.74
N GLY A 735 33.61 37.91 45.14
CA GLY A 735 35.04 37.67 44.80
C GLY A 735 35.48 36.36 45.52
N GLY A 736 36.68 35.79 45.49
CA GLY A 736 37.98 35.88 44.79
C GLY A 736 38.65 34.48 44.97
N GLY A 737 39.81 34.11 44.43
CA GLY A 737 40.85 34.78 43.66
C GLY A 737 41.85 33.75 43.07
N GLU A 738 42.83 34.31 42.31
CA GLU A 738 44.14 33.77 41.85
C GLU A 738 44.13 32.55 40.89
N SER A 739 44.85 32.48 39.75
CA SER A 739 46.00 33.24 39.22
C SER A 739 46.17 33.07 37.67
N GLN A 740 46.70 34.14 37.02
CA GLN A 740 47.56 34.30 35.81
C GLN A 740 47.45 33.34 34.58
N GLY A 741 47.53 33.77 33.30
CA GLY A 741 47.84 35.07 32.67
C GLY A 741 47.78 35.04 31.12
N ASP A 742 47.68 36.25 30.52
CA ASP A 742 48.05 36.76 29.16
C ASP A 742 47.82 35.96 27.85
N GLY A 743 47.42 36.50 26.69
CA GLY A 743 47.14 37.88 26.24
C GLY A 743 46.84 37.97 24.71
N LYS A 744 45.81 38.78 24.37
CA LYS A 744 45.58 39.75 23.25
C LYS A 744 45.83 39.50 21.72
N MET A 745 44.96 40.22 20.97
CA MET A 745 44.96 40.72 19.55
C MET A 745 44.25 39.84 18.50
N ALA A 746 43.12 40.18 17.89
CA ALA A 746 42.61 41.39 17.18
C ALA A 746 42.97 41.47 15.67
N GLU A 747 41.96 41.16 14.86
CA GLU A 747 41.44 41.88 13.68
C GLU A 747 42.34 42.23 12.47
N HIS A 748 41.90 41.76 11.28
CA HIS A 748 41.94 42.37 9.92
C HIS A 748 41.95 41.20 8.90
N GLY A 749 41.22 41.14 7.79
CA GLY A 749 40.39 42.11 7.10
C GLY A 749 40.52 41.89 5.58
N LYS A 750 39.39 41.53 4.94
CA LYS A 750 38.97 41.92 3.57
C LYS A 750 39.56 41.25 2.31
N LYS A 751 38.61 40.62 1.60
CA LYS A 751 38.16 40.86 0.19
C LYS A 751 39.07 40.49 -0.98
N PHE A 752 38.58 39.59 -1.84
CA PHE A 752 38.18 39.77 -3.26
C PHE A 752 37.72 38.38 -3.77
N GLY A 753 36.72 38.14 -4.63
CA GLY A 753 35.96 39.02 -5.50
C GLY A 753 35.79 38.40 -6.91
N LYS A 754 34.84 37.47 -7.04
CA LYS A 754 33.89 37.24 -8.17
C LYS A 754 34.33 37.10 -9.66
N LYS A 755 33.67 36.11 -10.30
CA LYS A 755 33.27 35.89 -11.73
C LYS A 755 34.34 35.19 -12.61
N LEU A 756 34.05 34.20 -13.47
CA LEU A 756 32.88 33.58 -14.12
C LEU A 756 33.12 32.03 -14.14
N GLY A 757 32.22 31.08 -14.41
CA GLY A 757 30.89 31.03 -15.02
C GLY A 757 30.77 29.71 -15.82
N ASN A 758 29.67 28.96 -15.61
CA ASN A 758 29.10 27.86 -16.40
C ASN A 758 29.93 26.59 -16.73
N ALA A 759 29.60 25.50 -16.03
CA ALA A 759 29.43 24.18 -16.62
C ALA A 759 28.33 23.41 -15.85
N ALA A 760 27.26 23.04 -16.55
CA ALA A 760 26.32 22.03 -16.11
C ALA A 760 26.96 20.63 -16.22
N ILE A 761 26.34 19.65 -15.57
CA ILE A 761 26.71 18.22 -15.44
C ILE A 761 27.49 17.93 -14.15
N PHE A 762 26.80 17.44 -13.10
CA PHE A 762 27.08 16.16 -12.44
C PHE A 762 26.04 15.92 -11.33
N GLY A 763 25.15 14.96 -11.60
CA GLY A 763 24.43 14.23 -10.56
C GLY A 763 25.32 13.14 -9.95
N ALA A 764 24.73 12.41 -9.00
CA ALA A 764 25.22 11.10 -8.51
C ALA A 764 26.52 11.04 -7.68
N GLY A 765 27.06 12.17 -7.18
CA GLY A 765 28.27 12.15 -6.32
C GLY A 765 28.03 12.30 -4.81
N ALA A 766 26.88 12.81 -4.38
CA ALA A 766 26.70 13.24 -2.99
C ALA A 766 26.36 12.12 -1.99
N THR A 767 25.86 10.96 -2.47
CA THR A 767 25.42 9.85 -1.58
C THR A 767 26.56 8.88 -1.25
N ILE A 768 27.65 8.88 -2.03
CA ILE A 768 28.84 8.06 -1.73
C ILE A 768 29.80 8.78 -0.78
N GLY A 769 29.78 10.13 -0.79
CA GLY A 769 30.60 10.94 0.10
C GLY A 769 30.23 10.85 1.59
N SER A 770 28.97 10.58 1.95
CA SER A 770 28.60 10.46 3.37
C SER A 770 29.07 9.15 4.02
N ASN A 771 29.25 8.08 3.22
CA ASN A 771 29.63 6.77 3.73
C ASN A 771 31.15 6.59 3.86
N ILE A 772 31.95 7.46 3.25
CA ILE A 772 33.42 7.50 3.40
C ILE A 772 33.82 8.46 4.53
N VAL A 773 33.05 9.53 4.78
CA VAL A 773 33.35 10.46 5.87
C VAL A 773 33.04 9.85 7.25
N ASN A 774 32.02 8.99 7.36
CA ASN A 774 31.68 8.29 8.62
C ASN A 774 32.56 7.07 8.94
N SER A 775 33.50 6.68 8.06
CA SER A 775 34.48 5.62 8.33
C SER A 775 35.91 6.15 8.51
N ILE A 776 36.11 7.47 8.40
CA ILE A 776 37.42 8.13 8.54
C ILE A 776 37.43 9.19 9.66
N PHE A 777 36.27 9.64 10.19
CA PHE A 777 36.19 10.55 11.34
C PHE A 777 35.30 10.03 12.46
#